data_AF-A0A7K1TIS7-F1
#
_entry.id   AF-A0A7K1TIS7-F1
#
_cell.length_a   1.000
_cell.length_b   1.000
_cell.length_c   1.000
_cell.angle_alpha   90.00
_cell.angle_beta   90.00
_cell.angle_gamma   90.00
#
_symmetry.space_group_name_H-M   'P 1'
#
loop_
_entity.id
_entity.type
_entity.pdbx_description
1 polymer ?
#
loop_
_entity_poly.entity_id
_entity_poly.type
_entity_poly.pdbx_seq_one_letter_code
_entity_poly.pdbx_strand_id
1 'polypeptide(L)'
;MKKKQMTPTGQSPGAFCPRWRVWLSSLILLILASPAHGQTAVVTLSKDLKKDFGAVGDGKTNDQAAFEKAADFFNQRAKSAAGATGRAVLRIPKGVYLVSPQAADGNGRDVLHFTGCRNLAVVGDDSATTEIRCVNGLHYGAFDPATKQPYEAPSAYFTDAKYAARGGTYITLQGCENVEISNLNLNGNSSHLVVGGHWGDTGIQLAFDGIFVDNSRRIALRRLALHHFGRDGIQVLNHLAKSLDDPSREDILLENSTCTYNGRQGLSLTGVNGFRAVNSSFSHTGRVVLAATGKPLFSNPGAGVDLEPQDGFVANVRFDNCRFVDNAGQGIVADRPNPANPPTTKNVVFANSLVWGVSNWSAWVTQPGFLFKNTRFYGAFVHGCKAATPADATRFVGCTFEDRPYHGQAAYGPFTLHSDGAARAMSFVDCRFVGTHNYLMHAIPAATDTASLFHLRNCTFLFDYTQPPQGSYDKLLGVVFSGNTAFKNGPHRTSPHRTDFMLGSANATGTLVVRAPGSLQLLAPNSYYLANGGLDIGRQPARSRDSAIVTIAANNTLVLNEQAGKTPELYIGPTSRLVVKKGGSLEILRHTKVTIAGRLVVEDGAYFFLDPQAVVQPTGRGQLRVGPKAIKTKHPTLYSTYY
;
A
#
# COMPACT_ATOMS: atom_id res chain seq x y z
N MET A 1 -46.23 -29.55 29.77
CA MET A 1 -45.89 -30.62 30.75
C MET A 1 -44.60 -30.25 31.48
N LYS A 2 -44.35 -30.81 32.68
CA LYS A 2 -43.25 -30.45 33.61
C LYS A 2 -42.24 -31.62 33.79
N LYS A 3 -41.09 -31.30 34.44
CA LYS A 3 -40.01 -32.16 35.00
C LYS A 3 -38.98 -32.66 33.96
N LYS A 4 -37.64 -32.57 34.12
CA LYS A 4 -36.67 -32.46 35.25
C LYS A 4 -36.19 -33.80 35.84
N GLN A 5 -34.86 -33.89 36.03
CA GLN A 5 -34.00 -34.98 36.61
C GLN A 5 -33.71 -36.16 35.65
N MET A 6 -32.58 -36.88 35.72
CA MET A 6 -31.40 -36.82 36.65
C MET A 6 -30.06 -37.33 36.00
N THR A 7 -28.92 -37.06 36.66
CA THR A 7 -27.59 -37.74 36.50
C THR A 7 -27.40 -38.77 37.65
N PRO A 8 -26.49 -39.78 37.62
CA PRO A 8 -25.03 -39.60 37.84
C PRO A 8 -24.04 -40.69 37.30
N THR A 9 -22.75 -40.48 37.64
CA THR A 9 -21.57 -41.39 37.71
C THR A 9 -20.68 -41.51 36.46
N GLY A 10 -19.35 -41.64 36.55
CA GLY A 10 -18.44 -41.54 37.71
C GLY A 10 -16.97 -41.86 37.37
N GLN A 11 -16.04 -41.24 38.11
CA GLN A 11 -14.62 -41.60 38.32
C GLN A 11 -13.61 -41.76 37.14
N SER A 12 -12.46 -41.12 37.34
CA SER A 12 -11.18 -41.21 36.63
C SER A 12 -10.16 -42.01 37.48
N PRO A 13 -8.84 -42.10 37.16
CA PRO A 13 -8.11 -41.99 35.89
C PRO A 13 -7.23 -43.24 35.59
N GLY A 14 -6.64 -43.34 34.38
CA GLY A 14 -5.65 -44.38 34.08
C GLY A 14 -4.65 -43.96 32.99
N ALA A 15 -3.38 -43.78 33.36
CA ALA A 15 -2.30 -43.50 32.42
C ALA A 15 -1.65 -44.81 31.97
N PHE A 16 -1.56 -45.06 30.65
CA PHE A 16 -0.66 -46.07 30.09
C PHE A 16 -0.09 -45.66 28.74
N CYS A 17 1.23 -45.71 28.64
CA CYS A 17 2.00 -45.49 27.42
C CYS A 17 2.31 -46.85 26.77
N PRO A 18 1.99 -47.08 25.48
CA PRO A 18 2.48 -48.24 24.75
C PRO A 18 3.68 -47.89 23.85
N ARG A 19 4.77 -48.62 24.07
CA ARG A 19 5.95 -48.66 23.20
C ARG A 19 5.55 -49.09 21.78
N TRP A 20 5.98 -48.35 20.76
CA TRP A 20 5.94 -48.84 19.38
C TRP A 20 7.01 -49.93 19.20
N ARG A 21 6.60 -51.13 18.82
CA ARG A 21 7.48 -52.20 18.34
C ARG A 21 7.47 -52.20 16.82
N VAL A 22 8.65 -52.19 16.22
CA VAL A 22 8.83 -52.40 14.78
C VAL A 22 8.46 -53.84 14.43
N TRP A 23 7.60 -54.00 13.42
CA TRP A 23 7.42 -55.25 12.69
C TRP A 23 7.78 -54.98 11.22
N LEU A 24 8.83 -55.63 10.72
CA LEU A 24 8.97 -55.81 9.28
C LEU A 24 7.88 -56.77 8.81
N SER A 25 7.30 -56.51 7.64
CA SER A 25 6.47 -57.48 6.94
C SER A 25 6.71 -57.32 5.45
N SER A 26 7.14 -58.41 4.81
CA SER A 26 7.60 -58.44 3.43
C SER A 26 6.45 -58.16 2.47
N LEU A 27 6.60 -57.15 1.61
CA LEU A 27 5.66 -56.89 0.52
C LEU A 27 6.19 -57.55 -0.76
N ILE A 28 5.46 -58.53 -1.28
CA ILE A 28 5.75 -59.18 -2.57
C ILE A 28 5.42 -58.21 -3.70
N LEU A 29 6.41 -57.92 -4.55
CA LEU A 29 6.28 -56.98 -5.67
C LEU A 29 5.64 -57.67 -6.88
N LEU A 30 4.36 -57.40 -7.14
CA LEU A 30 3.66 -57.86 -8.34
C LEU A 30 3.78 -56.80 -9.44
N ILE A 31 4.73 -57.00 -10.36
CA ILE A 31 4.98 -56.09 -11.49
C ILE A 31 3.90 -56.32 -12.57
N LEU A 32 2.84 -55.51 -12.53
CA LEU A 32 1.92 -55.39 -13.66
C LEU A 32 2.47 -54.38 -14.67
N ALA A 33 3.00 -54.89 -15.77
CA ALA A 33 3.47 -54.07 -16.89
C ALA A 33 2.31 -53.32 -17.55
N SER A 34 2.13 -52.05 -17.20
CA SER A 34 1.26 -51.16 -17.97
C SER A 34 1.92 -50.82 -19.31
N PRO A 35 1.18 -50.80 -20.43
CA PRO A 35 1.74 -50.40 -21.71
C PRO A 35 2.20 -48.94 -21.63
N ALA A 36 3.50 -48.74 -21.86
CA ALA A 36 4.09 -47.41 -21.94
C ALA A 36 3.46 -46.65 -23.12
N HIS A 37 2.46 -45.83 -22.81
CA HIS A 37 1.94 -44.84 -23.76
C HIS A 37 3.07 -43.85 -24.02
N GLY A 38 3.74 -44.02 -25.16
CA GLY A 38 4.83 -43.15 -25.57
C GLY A 38 4.34 -41.71 -25.59
N GLN A 39 4.83 -40.89 -24.66
CA GLN A 39 4.65 -39.45 -24.72
C GLN A 39 5.38 -38.95 -25.96
N THR A 40 4.62 -38.78 -27.06
CA THR A 40 5.12 -38.12 -28.26
C THR A 40 5.60 -36.73 -27.87
N ALA A 41 6.90 -36.48 -28.09
CA ALA A 41 7.51 -35.22 -27.71
C ALA A 41 6.78 -34.06 -28.41
N VAL A 42 6.23 -33.13 -27.62
CA VAL A 42 5.47 -32.00 -28.15
C VAL A 42 6.44 -31.09 -28.91
N VAL A 43 6.42 -31.20 -30.25
CA VAL A 43 7.26 -30.40 -31.14
C VAL A 43 6.97 -28.93 -30.89
N THR A 44 7.99 -28.18 -30.48
CA THR A 44 7.89 -26.74 -30.24
C THR A 44 8.25 -26.00 -31.51
N LEU A 45 7.32 -25.18 -32.01
CA LEU A 45 7.58 -24.27 -33.12
C LEU A 45 8.52 -23.16 -32.63
N SER A 46 9.65 -22.98 -33.30
CA SER A 46 10.61 -21.91 -32.99
C SER A 46 10.77 -20.98 -34.20
N LYS A 47 10.80 -19.68 -33.94
CA LYS A 47 11.07 -18.61 -34.91
C LYS A 47 12.08 -17.63 -34.33
N ASP A 48 13.00 -17.14 -35.15
CA ASP A 48 14.04 -16.18 -34.77
C ASP A 48 13.82 -14.86 -35.53
N LEU A 49 13.70 -13.74 -34.82
CA LEU A 49 13.28 -12.46 -35.39
C LEU A 49 14.17 -12.01 -36.57
N LYS A 50 15.48 -12.27 -36.50
CA LYS A 50 16.41 -11.91 -37.58
C LYS A 50 16.28 -12.87 -38.76
N LYS A 51 16.29 -14.18 -38.49
CA LYS A 51 16.34 -15.21 -39.55
C LYS A 51 15.02 -15.40 -40.29
N ASP A 52 13.89 -15.37 -39.57
CA ASP A 52 12.57 -15.70 -40.12
C ASP A 52 11.79 -14.47 -40.59
N PHE A 53 12.04 -13.29 -40.00
CA PHE A 53 11.25 -12.08 -40.27
C PHE A 53 12.07 -10.89 -40.80
N GLY A 54 13.40 -11.00 -40.79
CA GLY A 54 14.32 -10.07 -41.45
C GLY A 54 14.76 -8.86 -40.61
N ALA A 55 14.63 -8.91 -39.29
CA ALA A 55 15.13 -7.84 -38.42
C ALA A 55 16.67 -7.77 -38.41
N VAL A 56 17.23 -6.57 -38.33
CA VAL A 56 18.67 -6.30 -38.30
C VAL A 56 19.18 -6.12 -36.87
N GLY A 57 18.51 -5.32 -36.05
CA GLY A 57 18.88 -5.08 -34.65
C GLY A 57 20.25 -4.41 -34.46
N ASP A 58 20.61 -3.46 -35.32
CA ASP A 58 21.88 -2.72 -35.37
C ASP A 58 21.83 -1.32 -34.71
N GLY A 59 20.68 -0.94 -34.14
CA GLY A 59 20.45 0.39 -33.57
C GLY A 59 20.30 1.51 -34.60
N LYS A 60 20.05 1.18 -35.88
CA LYS A 60 19.91 2.16 -36.98
C LYS A 60 18.76 1.83 -37.93
N THR A 61 18.62 0.56 -38.29
CA THR A 61 17.56 0.06 -39.16
C THR A 61 16.23 0.05 -38.42
N ASN A 62 15.15 0.50 -39.07
CA ASN A 62 13.80 0.40 -38.51
C ASN A 62 13.26 -1.02 -38.74
N ASP A 63 13.18 -1.79 -37.65
CA ASP A 63 12.82 -3.20 -37.62
C ASP A 63 11.31 -3.43 -37.42
N GLN A 64 10.47 -2.37 -37.37
CA GLN A 64 9.01 -2.48 -37.18
C GLN A 64 8.38 -3.53 -38.11
N ALA A 65 8.70 -3.49 -39.40
CA ALA A 65 8.11 -4.39 -40.39
C ALA A 65 8.47 -5.87 -40.16
N ALA A 66 9.56 -6.17 -39.44
CA ALA A 66 9.90 -7.53 -39.03
C ALA A 66 9.09 -7.97 -37.80
N PHE A 67 8.83 -7.08 -36.85
CA PHE A 67 7.92 -7.34 -35.73
C PHE A 67 6.47 -7.51 -36.19
N GLU A 68 5.97 -6.66 -37.11
CA GLU A 68 4.63 -6.79 -37.69
C GLU A 68 4.44 -8.15 -38.36
N LYS A 69 5.41 -8.60 -39.19
CA LYS A 69 5.40 -9.96 -39.79
C LYS A 69 5.43 -11.08 -38.75
N ALA A 70 6.16 -10.91 -37.64
CA ALA A 70 6.20 -11.88 -36.57
C ALA A 70 4.85 -11.98 -35.85
N ALA A 71 4.23 -10.84 -35.53
CA ALA A 71 2.88 -10.77 -34.95
C ALA A 71 1.85 -11.43 -35.86
N ASP A 72 1.82 -11.08 -37.15
CA ASP A 72 0.93 -11.68 -38.15
C ASP A 72 1.07 -13.20 -38.22
N PHE A 73 2.30 -13.72 -38.24
CA PHE A 73 2.56 -15.16 -38.25
C PHE A 73 1.95 -15.88 -37.03
N PHE A 74 2.11 -15.33 -35.82
CA PHE A 74 1.54 -15.94 -34.62
C PHE A 74 0.02 -15.75 -34.50
N ASN A 75 -0.53 -14.63 -34.99
CA ASN A 75 -1.97 -14.39 -35.09
C ASN A 75 -2.66 -15.32 -36.10
N GLN A 76 -2.01 -15.61 -37.23
CA GLN A 76 -2.48 -16.64 -38.17
C GLN A 76 -2.40 -18.03 -37.55
N ARG A 77 -1.29 -18.35 -36.87
CA ARG A 77 -1.15 -19.61 -36.12
C ARG A 77 -2.27 -19.79 -35.10
N ALA A 78 -2.63 -18.76 -34.34
CA ALA A 78 -3.67 -18.81 -33.30
C ALA A 78 -5.04 -19.27 -33.83
N LYS A 79 -5.34 -19.04 -35.12
CA LYS A 79 -6.57 -19.47 -35.81
C LYS A 79 -6.56 -20.94 -36.24
N SER A 80 -5.43 -21.64 -36.09
CA SER A 80 -5.25 -23.05 -36.49
C SER A 80 -5.37 -24.02 -35.30
N ALA A 81 -5.70 -25.29 -35.57
CA ALA A 81 -5.69 -26.35 -34.56
C ALA A 81 -4.31 -26.51 -33.88
N ALA A 82 -3.21 -26.35 -34.62
CA ALA A 82 -1.86 -26.35 -34.08
C ALA A 82 -1.55 -25.13 -33.17
N GLY A 83 -2.31 -24.04 -33.33
CA GLY A 83 -2.29 -22.87 -32.45
C GLY A 83 -2.90 -23.13 -31.08
N ALA A 84 -3.97 -23.91 -31.02
CA ALA A 84 -4.72 -24.18 -29.80
C ALA A 84 -3.91 -24.98 -28.75
N THR A 85 -3.08 -25.94 -29.20
CA THR A 85 -2.41 -26.91 -28.31
C THR A 85 -0.88 -26.92 -28.40
N GLY A 86 -0.29 -26.61 -29.56
CA GLY A 86 1.17 -26.64 -29.73
C GLY A 86 1.87 -25.53 -28.94
N ARG A 87 3.14 -25.73 -28.59
CA ARG A 87 4.01 -24.68 -28.02
C ARG A 87 4.70 -23.90 -29.13
N ALA A 88 4.83 -22.59 -28.96
CA ALA A 88 5.55 -21.70 -29.86
C ALA A 88 6.55 -20.80 -29.11
N VAL A 89 7.65 -20.45 -29.78
CA VAL A 89 8.67 -19.51 -29.29
C VAL A 89 9.03 -18.53 -30.41
N LEU A 90 8.93 -17.23 -30.12
CA LEU A 90 9.62 -16.15 -30.84
C LEU A 90 10.87 -15.78 -30.07
N ARG A 91 12.04 -16.08 -30.63
CA ARG A 91 13.32 -15.60 -30.12
C ARG A 91 13.66 -14.25 -30.73
N ILE A 92 14.03 -13.30 -29.90
CA ILE A 92 14.57 -12.00 -30.29
C ILE A 92 16.05 -11.99 -29.91
N PRO A 93 16.99 -12.23 -30.84
CA PRO A 93 18.42 -12.28 -30.53
C PRO A 93 18.94 -10.96 -29.95
N LYS A 94 20.15 -10.95 -29.40
CA LYS A 94 20.84 -9.71 -29.00
C LYS A 94 20.88 -8.67 -30.14
N GLY A 95 20.75 -7.41 -29.77
CA GLY A 95 20.67 -6.27 -30.69
C GLY A 95 19.85 -5.11 -30.13
N VAL A 96 19.93 -3.97 -30.80
CA VAL A 96 19.08 -2.80 -30.56
C VAL A 96 18.17 -2.66 -31.78
N TYR A 97 16.89 -2.92 -31.63
CA TYR A 97 15.91 -2.90 -32.71
C TYR A 97 15.15 -1.57 -32.66
N LEU A 98 15.33 -0.70 -33.66
CA LEU A 98 14.58 0.55 -33.72
C LEU A 98 13.18 0.30 -34.27
N VAL A 99 12.15 0.85 -33.64
CA VAL A 99 10.73 0.61 -33.98
C VAL A 99 9.89 1.89 -33.89
N SER A 100 8.57 1.76 -34.11
CA SER A 100 7.57 2.84 -34.08
C SER A 100 7.72 3.90 -35.20
N PRO A 101 7.53 3.53 -36.48
CA PRO A 101 7.14 4.51 -37.49
C PRO A 101 5.75 5.05 -37.12
N GLN A 102 5.72 6.28 -36.63
CA GLN A 102 4.50 7.08 -36.63
C GLN A 102 4.03 7.21 -38.08
N ALA A 103 2.78 6.82 -38.35
CA ALA A 103 2.21 7.11 -39.65
C ALA A 103 2.09 8.64 -39.86
N ALA A 104 1.97 9.08 -41.11
CA ALA A 104 1.97 10.51 -41.45
C ALA A 104 0.82 11.34 -40.82
N ASP A 105 -0.16 10.65 -40.23
CA ASP A 105 -1.29 11.19 -39.48
C ASP A 105 -1.01 11.37 -37.97
N GLY A 106 0.17 11.02 -37.47
CA GLY A 106 0.51 11.08 -36.04
C GLY A 106 0.25 9.77 -35.28
N ASN A 107 -0.26 8.72 -35.93
CA ASN A 107 -0.60 7.48 -35.25
C ASN A 107 0.55 6.47 -35.28
N GLY A 108 1.24 6.31 -34.13
CA GLY A 108 2.09 5.16 -33.87
C GLY A 108 1.27 3.87 -33.77
N ARG A 109 1.87 2.78 -34.26
CA ARG A 109 1.30 1.43 -34.24
C ARG A 109 1.93 0.59 -33.14
N ASP A 110 1.24 -0.49 -32.77
CA ASP A 110 1.82 -1.49 -31.89
C ASP A 110 3.01 -2.18 -32.56
N VAL A 111 4.03 -2.56 -31.77
CA VAL A 111 5.22 -3.26 -32.30
C VAL A 111 4.91 -4.75 -32.45
N LEU A 112 4.38 -5.38 -31.40
CA LEU A 112 3.88 -6.75 -31.40
C LEU A 112 2.43 -6.80 -30.88
N HIS A 113 1.47 -6.89 -31.80
CA HIS A 113 0.06 -7.06 -31.45
C HIS A 113 -0.36 -8.53 -31.56
N PHE A 114 -0.54 -9.21 -30.43
CA PHE A 114 -0.97 -10.61 -30.38
C PHE A 114 -2.45 -10.73 -30.00
N THR A 115 -3.25 -11.37 -30.85
CA THR A 115 -4.67 -11.60 -30.65
C THR A 115 -4.97 -13.09 -30.57
N GLY A 116 -5.60 -13.55 -29.49
CA GLY A 116 -6.01 -14.95 -29.29
C GLY A 116 -4.86 -15.96 -29.18
N CYS A 117 -3.61 -15.49 -29.06
CA CYS A 117 -2.43 -16.33 -29.07
C CYS A 117 -2.36 -17.26 -27.84
N ARG A 118 -1.95 -18.50 -28.08
CA ARG A 118 -1.91 -19.58 -27.07
C ARG A 118 -0.55 -20.28 -27.05
N ASN A 119 -0.07 -20.56 -25.83
CA ASN A 119 1.16 -21.31 -25.56
C ASN A 119 2.41 -20.71 -26.26
N LEU A 120 2.53 -19.38 -26.25
CA LEU A 120 3.58 -18.62 -26.93
C LEU A 120 4.58 -18.06 -25.91
N ALA A 121 5.87 -18.17 -26.19
CA ALA A 121 6.91 -17.41 -25.48
C ALA A 121 7.58 -16.41 -26.43
N VAL A 122 7.68 -15.14 -26.02
CA VAL A 122 8.51 -14.12 -26.69
C VAL A 122 9.71 -13.85 -25.80
N VAL A 123 10.90 -14.24 -26.27
CA VAL A 123 12.09 -14.38 -25.42
C VAL A 123 13.27 -13.65 -26.04
N GLY A 124 13.79 -12.64 -25.34
CA GLY A 124 15.08 -12.05 -25.63
C GLY A 124 16.25 -12.93 -25.19
N ASP A 125 17.46 -12.65 -25.68
CA ASP A 125 18.66 -13.35 -25.18
C ASP A 125 18.93 -12.93 -23.72
N ASP A 126 18.99 -11.62 -23.45
CA ASP A 126 19.11 -11.03 -22.11
C ASP A 126 18.66 -9.56 -22.14
N SER A 127 18.00 -9.04 -21.10
CA SER A 127 17.47 -7.67 -21.12
C SER A 127 18.54 -6.58 -21.07
N ALA A 128 19.80 -6.87 -20.72
CA ALA A 128 20.90 -5.92 -20.90
C ALA A 128 21.44 -5.87 -22.34
N THR A 129 21.02 -6.79 -23.24
CA THR A 129 21.58 -6.92 -24.60
C THR A 129 20.56 -7.08 -25.73
N THR A 130 19.29 -7.32 -25.42
CA THR A 130 18.16 -7.34 -26.35
C THR A 130 17.24 -6.16 -26.02
N GLU A 131 17.36 -5.08 -26.79
CA GLU A 131 16.60 -3.85 -26.61
C GLU A 131 15.72 -3.57 -27.83
N ILE A 132 14.43 -3.31 -27.60
CA ILE A 132 13.51 -2.71 -28.56
C ILE A 132 13.41 -1.22 -28.18
N ARG A 133 13.68 -0.30 -29.11
CA ARG A 133 13.79 1.15 -28.83
C ARG A 133 13.03 2.01 -29.83
N CYS A 134 12.35 3.05 -29.36
CA CYS A 134 11.62 3.96 -30.23
C CYS A 134 12.59 4.86 -31.01
N VAL A 135 12.28 5.15 -32.28
CA VAL A 135 13.02 6.17 -33.03
C VAL A 135 12.95 7.54 -32.35
N ASN A 136 13.99 8.36 -32.56
CA ASN A 136 14.02 9.76 -32.11
C ASN A 136 12.97 10.61 -32.85
N GLY A 137 12.50 11.70 -32.24
CA GLY A 137 11.67 12.71 -32.90
C GLY A 137 10.20 12.32 -33.08
N LEU A 138 9.74 11.23 -32.45
CA LEU A 138 8.34 10.84 -32.41
C LEU A 138 7.50 11.96 -31.75
N HIS A 139 6.37 12.33 -32.35
CA HIS A 139 5.44 13.29 -31.77
C HIS A 139 4.55 12.61 -30.71
N TYR A 140 4.36 13.24 -29.55
CA TYR A 140 3.50 12.72 -28.49
C TYR A 140 2.70 13.84 -27.80
N GLY A 141 1.37 13.75 -27.81
CA GLY A 141 0.47 14.79 -27.28
C GLY A 141 -0.46 15.40 -28.33
N ALA A 142 -1.02 16.57 -28.03
CA ALA A 142 -1.86 17.32 -28.96
C ALA A 142 -1.03 18.25 -29.87
N PHE A 143 -1.27 18.16 -31.18
CA PHE A 143 -0.65 19.00 -32.21
C PHE A 143 -1.69 19.56 -33.16
N ASP A 144 -1.55 20.83 -33.54
CA ASP A 144 -2.46 21.45 -34.50
C ASP A 144 -2.32 20.75 -35.88
N PRO A 145 -3.41 20.26 -36.48
CA PRO A 145 -3.34 19.41 -37.67
C PRO A 145 -2.84 20.14 -38.92
N ALA A 146 -2.92 21.47 -38.96
CA ALA A 146 -2.52 22.30 -40.10
C ALA A 146 -1.07 22.79 -39.99
N THR A 147 -0.65 23.25 -38.82
CA THR A 147 0.68 23.85 -38.55
C THR A 147 1.70 22.85 -38.00
N LYS A 148 1.23 21.69 -37.51
CA LYS A 148 2.01 20.65 -36.81
C LYS A 148 2.75 21.15 -35.56
N GLN A 149 2.37 22.30 -35.02
CA GLN A 149 2.90 22.82 -33.75
C GLN A 149 2.17 22.19 -32.56
N PRO A 150 2.82 22.12 -31.37
CA PRO A 150 2.14 21.78 -30.12
C PRO A 150 0.87 22.61 -29.92
N TYR A 151 -0.26 21.95 -29.66
CA TYR A 151 -1.55 22.60 -29.44
C TYR A 151 -2.02 22.36 -28.00
N GLU A 152 -2.10 23.43 -27.22
CA GLU A 152 -2.67 23.39 -25.87
C GLU A 152 -4.13 23.86 -25.94
N ALA A 153 -5.06 22.97 -25.61
CA ALA A 153 -6.49 23.29 -25.69
C ALA A 153 -6.91 24.28 -24.58
N PRO A 154 -7.90 25.15 -24.83
CA PRO A 154 -8.42 26.07 -23.80
C PRO A 154 -9.32 25.39 -22.76
N SER A 155 -9.80 24.17 -23.04
CA SER A 155 -10.59 23.35 -22.12
C SER A 155 -9.68 22.40 -21.34
N ALA A 156 -9.96 22.18 -20.05
CA ALA A 156 -9.19 21.24 -19.22
C ALA A 156 -9.36 19.76 -19.64
N TYR A 157 -10.41 19.44 -20.39
CA TYR A 157 -10.58 18.15 -21.06
C TYR A 157 -10.51 18.34 -22.57
N PHE A 158 -9.67 17.56 -23.26
CA PHE A 158 -9.50 17.66 -24.71
C PHE A 158 -9.14 16.31 -25.36
N THR A 159 -9.93 15.90 -26.37
CA THR A 159 -9.75 14.61 -27.07
C THR A 159 -10.17 14.63 -28.55
N ASP A 160 -10.00 15.74 -29.30
CA ASP A 160 -10.30 15.75 -30.75
C ASP A 160 -9.24 14.95 -31.52
N ALA A 161 -9.64 13.75 -31.98
CA ALA A 161 -8.83 12.76 -32.71
C ALA A 161 -7.86 13.35 -33.75
N LYS A 162 -8.19 14.47 -34.40
CA LYS A 162 -7.37 15.14 -35.42
C LYS A 162 -6.06 15.72 -34.90
N TYR A 163 -5.99 16.00 -33.60
CA TYR A 163 -4.82 16.58 -32.94
C TYR A 163 -3.92 15.51 -32.30
N ALA A 164 -4.31 14.23 -32.31
CA ALA A 164 -3.60 13.16 -31.60
C ALA A 164 -2.27 12.78 -32.27
N ALA A 165 -1.17 12.90 -31.52
CA ALA A 165 0.07 12.18 -31.83
C ALA A 165 0.36 11.14 -30.73
N ARG A 166 0.33 9.85 -31.10
CA ARG A 166 0.49 8.71 -30.17
C ARG A 166 1.67 7.83 -30.57
N GLY A 167 2.28 7.13 -29.60
CA GLY A 167 3.42 6.24 -29.84
C GLY A 167 3.04 4.79 -30.20
N GLY A 168 1.86 4.32 -29.76
CA GLY A 168 1.46 2.91 -29.87
C GLY A 168 2.06 2.05 -28.76
N THR A 169 1.66 0.78 -28.68
CA THR A 169 2.07 -0.12 -27.58
C THR A 169 3.09 -1.16 -28.04
N TYR A 170 4.14 -1.40 -27.25
CA TYR A 170 5.20 -2.31 -27.67
C TYR A 170 4.74 -3.76 -27.74
N ILE A 171 4.04 -4.27 -26.73
CA ILE A 171 3.47 -5.62 -26.76
C ILE A 171 2.02 -5.56 -26.29
N THR A 172 1.09 -5.80 -27.20
CA THR A 172 -0.33 -5.94 -26.89
C THR A 172 -0.70 -7.42 -26.85
N LEU A 173 -1.29 -7.86 -25.74
CA LEU A 173 -1.80 -9.22 -25.52
C LEU A 173 -3.32 -9.16 -25.38
N GLN A 174 -4.06 -9.44 -26.45
CA GLN A 174 -5.52 -9.39 -26.48
C GLN A 174 -6.13 -10.79 -26.55
N GLY A 175 -6.94 -11.19 -25.58
CA GLY A 175 -7.58 -12.52 -25.54
C GLY A 175 -6.60 -13.70 -25.50
N CYS A 176 -5.37 -13.46 -25.05
CA CYS A 176 -4.27 -14.43 -25.08
C CYS A 176 -4.28 -15.34 -23.85
N GLU A 177 -3.72 -16.54 -24.00
CA GLU A 177 -3.67 -17.52 -22.90
C GLU A 177 -2.36 -18.32 -22.86
N ASN A 178 -1.76 -18.44 -21.67
CA ASN A 178 -0.49 -19.14 -21.47
C ASN A 178 0.63 -18.53 -22.35
N VAL A 179 0.90 -17.24 -22.11
CA VAL A 179 1.91 -16.46 -22.84
C VAL A 179 3.01 -15.98 -21.90
N GLU A 180 4.28 -16.18 -22.29
CA GLU A 180 5.44 -15.64 -21.59
C GLU A 180 6.10 -14.53 -22.43
N ILE A 181 6.42 -13.40 -21.81
CA ILE A 181 7.31 -12.36 -22.35
C ILE A 181 8.52 -12.26 -21.39
N SER A 182 9.74 -12.49 -21.88
CA SER A 182 10.92 -12.45 -21.00
C SER A 182 12.21 -11.98 -21.66
N ASN A 183 13.16 -11.50 -20.83
CA ASN A 183 14.50 -11.06 -21.21
C ASN A 183 14.57 -9.89 -22.21
N LEU A 184 13.64 -8.93 -22.15
CA LEU A 184 13.62 -7.77 -23.05
C LEU A 184 13.84 -6.46 -22.29
N ASN A 185 14.57 -5.55 -22.92
CA ASN A 185 14.51 -4.12 -22.62
C ASN A 185 13.59 -3.47 -23.66
N LEU A 186 12.53 -2.81 -23.18
CA LEU A 186 11.55 -2.07 -23.95
C LEU A 186 11.72 -0.60 -23.60
N ASN A 187 12.19 0.20 -24.56
CA ASN A 187 12.60 1.58 -24.36
C ASN A 187 11.77 2.53 -25.24
N GLY A 188 10.81 3.23 -24.64
CA GLY A 188 9.99 4.22 -25.34
C GLY A 188 10.75 5.48 -25.76
N ASN A 189 12.02 5.64 -25.35
CA ASN A 189 12.93 6.72 -25.77
C ASN A 189 12.39 8.15 -25.49
N SER A 190 11.58 8.31 -24.44
CA SER A 190 10.79 9.52 -24.19
C SER A 190 11.59 10.83 -24.03
N SER A 191 12.88 10.76 -23.70
CA SER A 191 13.77 11.93 -23.66
C SER A 191 14.00 12.61 -25.02
N HIS A 192 13.68 11.91 -26.13
CA HIS A 192 13.89 12.34 -27.51
C HIS A 192 12.59 12.57 -28.29
N LEU A 193 11.46 12.75 -27.60
CA LEU A 193 10.16 13.06 -28.22
C LEU A 193 10.04 14.54 -28.59
N VAL A 194 9.22 14.81 -29.60
CA VAL A 194 8.59 16.11 -29.79
C VAL A 194 7.27 16.07 -29.01
N VAL A 195 7.13 16.90 -27.98
CA VAL A 195 5.96 16.84 -27.07
C VAL A 195 4.97 17.95 -27.38
N GLY A 196 3.70 17.56 -27.54
CA GLY A 196 2.56 18.42 -27.83
C GLY A 196 1.95 19.04 -26.57
N GLY A 197 0.76 19.61 -26.71
CA GLY A 197 -0.08 19.97 -25.56
C GLY A 197 -0.79 18.77 -24.95
N HIS A 198 -1.61 19.03 -23.94
CA HIS A 198 -2.33 18.00 -23.19
C HIS A 198 -3.34 17.21 -24.05
N TRP A 199 -3.68 16.00 -23.58
CA TRP A 199 -4.70 15.14 -24.15
C TRP A 199 -5.37 14.30 -23.07
N GLY A 200 -6.70 14.36 -22.98
CA GLY A 200 -7.49 13.86 -21.86
C GLY A 200 -7.83 14.98 -20.90
N ASP A 201 -7.99 14.66 -19.62
CA ASP A 201 -8.24 15.58 -18.52
C ASP A 201 -6.96 16.14 -17.85
N THR A 202 -5.88 15.36 -17.89
CA THR A 202 -4.67 15.63 -17.12
C THR A 202 -3.40 15.11 -17.83
N GLY A 203 -2.55 16.02 -18.30
CA GLY A 203 -1.33 15.64 -19.04
C GLY A 203 -1.66 15.01 -20.39
N ILE A 204 -0.91 13.99 -20.83
CA ILE A 204 -1.11 13.28 -22.10
C ILE A 204 -1.50 11.83 -21.81
N GLN A 205 -2.74 11.49 -22.15
CA GLN A 205 -3.35 10.17 -21.91
C GLN A 205 -3.36 9.25 -23.15
N LEU A 206 -2.65 9.64 -24.23
CA LEU A 206 -2.55 8.90 -25.49
C LEU A 206 -1.72 7.61 -25.34
N ALA A 207 -2.10 6.56 -26.09
CA ALA A 207 -1.41 5.26 -26.05
C ALA A 207 0.08 5.38 -26.42
N PHE A 208 0.93 5.02 -25.47
CA PHE A 208 2.38 4.93 -25.63
C PHE A 208 2.96 4.09 -24.49
N ASP A 209 2.68 2.79 -24.52
CA ASP A 209 2.91 1.88 -23.40
C ASP A 209 3.90 0.75 -23.74
N GLY A 210 4.57 0.22 -22.71
CA GLY A 210 5.45 -0.95 -22.88
C GLY A 210 4.69 -2.25 -23.13
N ILE A 211 3.76 -2.61 -22.25
CA ILE A 211 2.93 -3.81 -22.41
C ILE A 211 1.46 -3.50 -22.06
N PHE A 212 0.54 -3.86 -22.94
CA PHE A 212 -0.90 -3.82 -22.68
C PHE A 212 -1.46 -5.24 -22.65
N VAL A 213 -2.16 -5.59 -21.57
CA VAL A 213 -2.79 -6.90 -21.38
C VAL A 213 -4.31 -6.71 -21.31
N ASP A 214 -5.01 -7.17 -22.34
CA ASP A 214 -6.46 -7.09 -22.50
C ASP A 214 -7.07 -8.49 -22.55
N ASN A 215 -8.11 -8.70 -21.74
CA ASN A 215 -8.90 -9.92 -21.61
C ASN A 215 -8.10 -11.24 -21.69
N SER A 216 -6.93 -11.29 -21.05
CA SER A 216 -5.94 -12.39 -21.18
C SER A 216 -5.68 -13.13 -19.85
N ARG A 217 -5.23 -14.39 -19.93
CA ARG A 217 -5.00 -15.28 -18.77
C ARG A 217 -3.66 -16.02 -18.83
N ARG A 218 -3.13 -16.45 -17.68
CA ARG A 218 -1.88 -17.22 -17.55
C ARG A 218 -0.72 -16.51 -18.26
N ILE A 219 -0.50 -15.25 -17.88
CA ILE A 219 0.48 -14.37 -18.52
C ILE A 219 1.70 -14.22 -17.61
N ALA A 220 2.89 -14.51 -18.12
CA ALA A 220 4.14 -14.40 -17.38
C ALA A 220 5.06 -13.35 -18.00
N LEU A 221 5.38 -12.29 -17.25
CA LEU A 221 6.26 -11.20 -17.63
C LEU A 221 7.52 -11.29 -16.75
N ARG A 222 8.69 -11.60 -17.30
CA ARG A 222 9.90 -11.93 -16.50
C ARG A 222 11.18 -11.25 -16.97
N ARG A 223 11.95 -10.70 -16.02
CA ARG A 223 13.28 -10.10 -16.26
C ARG A 223 13.23 -9.01 -17.35
N LEU A 224 12.19 -8.18 -17.30
CA LEU A 224 11.96 -7.10 -18.24
C LEU A 224 12.49 -5.77 -17.68
N ALA A 225 13.03 -4.94 -18.55
CA ALA A 225 13.22 -3.51 -18.29
C ALA A 225 12.26 -2.74 -19.18
N LEU A 226 11.33 -1.98 -18.61
CA LEU A 226 10.36 -1.17 -19.34
C LEU A 226 10.56 0.29 -18.91
N HIS A 227 11.05 1.13 -19.81
CA HIS A 227 11.38 2.50 -19.43
C HIS A 227 11.22 3.52 -20.54
N HIS A 228 11.15 4.79 -20.13
CA HIS A 228 11.05 5.94 -21.02
C HIS A 228 9.84 5.86 -21.97
N PHE A 229 8.72 5.28 -21.51
CA PHE A 229 7.45 5.33 -22.23
C PHE A 229 6.73 6.66 -22.02
N GLY A 230 5.94 7.11 -23.01
CA GLY A 230 5.15 8.34 -22.89
C GLY A 230 4.00 8.23 -21.89
N ARG A 231 3.41 7.04 -21.77
CA ARG A 231 2.31 6.73 -20.85
C ARG A 231 2.76 5.73 -19.78
N ASP A 232 2.42 4.45 -19.89
CA ASP A 232 2.69 3.45 -18.85
C ASP A 232 3.81 2.47 -19.22
N GLY A 233 4.48 1.93 -18.20
CA GLY A 233 5.33 0.74 -18.41
C GLY A 233 4.48 -0.47 -18.78
N ILE A 234 3.44 -0.75 -17.99
CA ILE A 234 2.49 -1.85 -18.20
C ILE A 234 1.08 -1.35 -17.87
N GLN A 235 0.07 -1.72 -18.67
CA GLN A 235 -1.34 -1.61 -18.29
C GLN A 235 -2.04 -2.97 -18.42
N VAL A 236 -2.84 -3.34 -17.41
CA VAL A 236 -3.69 -4.55 -17.41
C VAL A 236 -5.17 -4.14 -17.32
N LEU A 237 -5.93 -4.41 -18.38
CA LEU A 237 -7.35 -4.12 -18.52
C LEU A 237 -8.11 -5.38 -18.92
N ASN A 238 -8.33 -6.28 -17.95
CA ASN A 238 -9.20 -7.45 -18.11
C ASN A 238 -10.62 -7.12 -17.63
N HIS A 239 -11.62 -7.41 -18.47
CA HIS A 239 -13.05 -7.40 -18.11
C HIS A 239 -13.58 -8.84 -17.92
N LEU A 240 -12.68 -9.78 -17.61
CA LEU A 240 -12.98 -11.21 -17.50
C LEU A 240 -13.75 -11.53 -16.21
N ALA A 241 -13.29 -11.01 -15.07
CA ALA A 241 -14.00 -11.13 -13.80
C ALA A 241 -15.35 -10.40 -13.81
N LYS A 242 -16.40 -11.05 -13.30
CA LYS A 242 -17.77 -10.48 -13.28
C LYS A 242 -18.20 -9.94 -11.91
N SER A 243 -17.38 -10.12 -10.88
CA SER A 243 -17.54 -9.50 -9.56
C SER A 243 -16.21 -9.54 -8.77
N LEU A 244 -16.16 -8.85 -7.64
CA LEU A 244 -15.05 -8.95 -6.67
C LEU A 244 -14.87 -10.35 -6.05
N ASP A 245 -15.87 -11.22 -6.16
CA ASP A 245 -15.89 -12.58 -5.61
C ASP A 245 -15.83 -13.66 -6.71
N ASP A 246 -15.51 -13.27 -7.95
CA ASP A 246 -15.33 -14.22 -9.06
C ASP A 246 -14.18 -15.20 -8.73
N PRO A 247 -14.43 -16.52 -8.67
CA PRO A 247 -13.39 -17.51 -8.37
C PRO A 247 -12.38 -17.69 -9.51
N SER A 248 -12.72 -17.24 -10.72
CA SER A 248 -12.01 -17.52 -11.97
C SER A 248 -10.81 -16.60 -12.15
N ARG A 249 -9.75 -16.83 -11.36
CA ARG A 249 -8.52 -16.05 -11.43
C ARG A 249 -7.84 -16.13 -12.80
N GLU A 250 -7.20 -15.04 -13.18
CA GLU A 250 -6.58 -14.80 -14.47
C GLU A 250 -5.10 -15.18 -14.49
N ASP A 251 -4.45 -15.25 -13.33
CA ASP A 251 -3.06 -15.71 -13.14
C ASP A 251 -2.05 -14.93 -14.00
N ILE A 252 -1.92 -13.63 -13.68
CA ILE A 252 -0.93 -12.74 -14.31
C ILE A 252 0.23 -12.55 -13.34
N LEU A 253 1.45 -12.87 -13.77
CA LEU A 253 2.68 -12.81 -13.00
C LEU A 253 3.69 -11.87 -13.64
N LEU A 254 4.17 -10.88 -12.89
CA LEU A 254 5.31 -10.04 -13.20
C LEU A 254 6.46 -10.35 -12.22
N GLU A 255 7.65 -10.64 -12.72
CA GLU A 255 8.76 -11.11 -11.88
C GLU A 255 10.11 -10.51 -12.27
N ASN A 256 10.91 -10.11 -11.27
CA ASN A 256 12.28 -9.64 -11.42
C ASN A 256 12.41 -8.51 -12.48
N SER A 257 11.43 -7.60 -12.57
CA SER A 257 11.31 -6.63 -13.67
C SER A 257 11.28 -5.19 -13.16
N THR A 258 11.61 -4.23 -14.02
CA THR A 258 11.63 -2.80 -13.71
C THR A 258 10.74 -2.02 -14.65
N CYS A 259 9.89 -1.16 -14.09
CA CYS A 259 9.15 -0.12 -14.79
C CYS A 259 9.68 1.23 -14.26
N THR A 260 10.41 1.99 -15.07
CA THR A 260 11.04 3.24 -14.59
C THR A 260 10.99 4.35 -15.63
N TYR A 261 11.00 5.61 -15.20
CA TYR A 261 11.12 6.75 -16.12
C TYR A 261 9.98 6.83 -17.17
N ASN A 262 8.81 6.29 -16.89
CA ASN A 262 7.63 6.42 -17.76
C ASN A 262 6.88 7.73 -17.45
N GLY A 263 6.17 8.30 -18.43
CA GLY A 263 5.54 9.61 -18.30
C GLY A 263 4.32 9.63 -17.36
N ARG A 264 3.51 8.57 -17.35
CA ARG A 264 2.28 8.46 -16.54
C ARG A 264 2.38 7.45 -15.41
N GLN A 265 2.77 6.20 -15.68
CA GLN A 265 2.78 5.14 -14.66
C GLN A 265 3.93 4.14 -14.80
N GLY A 266 4.33 3.53 -13.69
CA GLY A 266 5.05 2.25 -13.74
C GLY A 266 4.14 1.11 -14.20
N LEU A 267 3.00 0.94 -13.53
CA LEU A 267 1.98 -0.07 -13.83
C LEU A 267 0.57 0.44 -13.51
N SER A 268 -0.36 0.33 -14.47
CA SER A 268 -1.81 0.50 -14.26
C SER A 268 -2.52 -0.85 -14.18
N LEU A 269 -3.30 -1.06 -13.12
CA LEU A 269 -4.22 -2.19 -12.97
C LEU A 269 -5.65 -1.65 -13.04
N THR A 270 -6.21 -1.62 -14.26
CA THR A 270 -7.55 -1.07 -14.54
C THR A 270 -8.65 -2.14 -14.59
N GLY A 271 -8.25 -3.42 -14.67
CA GLY A 271 -9.10 -4.58 -14.40
C GLY A 271 -8.25 -5.85 -14.34
N VAL A 272 -8.29 -6.59 -13.23
CA VAL A 272 -7.58 -7.88 -13.08
C VAL A 272 -8.10 -8.68 -11.88
N ASN A 273 -8.22 -9.99 -12.00
CA ASN A 273 -8.49 -10.91 -10.88
C ASN A 273 -7.37 -11.94 -10.72
N GLY A 274 -6.40 -11.69 -9.84
CA GLY A 274 -5.24 -12.55 -9.64
C GLY A 274 -4.00 -12.07 -10.38
N PHE A 275 -3.49 -10.90 -9.96
CA PHE A 275 -2.20 -10.36 -10.38
C PHE A 275 -1.14 -10.57 -9.30
N ARG A 276 0.09 -10.90 -9.67
CA ARG A 276 1.22 -10.95 -8.75
C ARG A 276 2.46 -10.28 -9.34
N ALA A 277 3.02 -9.29 -8.65
CA ALA A 277 4.37 -8.80 -8.89
C ALA A 277 5.34 -9.31 -7.82
N VAL A 278 6.54 -9.73 -8.22
CA VAL A 278 7.59 -10.23 -7.30
C VAL A 278 8.94 -9.61 -7.67
N ASN A 279 9.72 -9.17 -6.67
CA ASN A 279 11.08 -8.62 -6.83
C ASN A 279 11.17 -7.52 -7.91
N SER A 280 10.13 -6.67 -8.02
CA SER A 280 9.99 -5.73 -9.14
C SER A 280 9.96 -4.27 -8.69
N SER A 281 10.36 -3.35 -9.56
CA SER A 281 10.47 -1.92 -9.26
C SER A 281 9.53 -1.09 -10.13
N PHE A 282 8.82 -0.13 -9.54
CA PHE A 282 7.93 0.83 -10.20
C PHE A 282 8.29 2.24 -9.69
N SER A 283 9.37 2.80 -10.21
CA SER A 283 10.11 3.92 -9.60
C SER A 283 10.53 4.97 -10.63
N HIS A 284 10.67 6.23 -10.21
CA HIS A 284 11.04 7.35 -11.10
C HIS A 284 10.06 7.64 -12.25
N THR A 285 8.79 7.25 -12.12
CA THR A 285 7.71 7.73 -13.02
C THR A 285 7.68 9.27 -13.01
N GLY A 286 7.53 9.90 -14.18
CA GLY A 286 7.47 11.35 -14.32
C GLY A 286 8.81 12.08 -14.08
N ARG A 287 9.94 11.36 -14.06
CA ARG A 287 11.28 11.93 -13.84
C ARG A 287 12.13 12.16 -15.10
N VAL A 288 11.66 11.77 -16.28
CA VAL A 288 12.39 12.03 -17.54
C VAL A 288 12.35 13.50 -17.87
N VAL A 289 13.51 14.13 -17.99
CA VAL A 289 13.61 15.50 -18.49
C VAL A 289 13.69 15.48 -20.02
N LEU A 290 12.79 16.21 -20.67
CA LEU A 290 12.76 16.38 -22.12
C LEU A 290 13.87 17.34 -22.54
N ALA A 291 14.81 16.88 -23.38
CA ALA A 291 15.96 17.68 -23.80
C ALA A 291 15.56 19.00 -24.49
N ALA A 292 14.45 19.01 -25.23
CA ALA A 292 13.97 20.18 -25.97
C ALA A 292 13.35 21.28 -25.09
N THR A 293 12.87 20.96 -23.88
CA THR A 293 12.13 21.91 -23.03
C THR A 293 12.71 22.10 -21.63
N GLY A 294 13.62 21.22 -21.20
CA GLY A 294 14.14 21.17 -19.83
C GLY A 294 13.10 20.78 -18.78
N LYS A 295 11.88 20.39 -19.18
CA LYS A 295 10.78 20.03 -18.28
C LYS A 295 10.63 18.51 -18.15
N PRO A 296 10.11 18.01 -17.02
CA PRO A 296 9.77 16.59 -16.91
C PRO A 296 8.62 16.22 -17.86
N LEU A 297 8.70 15.07 -18.52
CA LEU A 297 7.55 14.42 -19.12
C LEU A 297 6.73 13.77 -18.02
N PHE A 298 5.55 14.33 -17.75
CA PHE A 298 4.68 13.95 -16.63
C PHE A 298 3.22 14.01 -17.05
N SER A 299 2.47 12.95 -16.76
CA SER A 299 1.00 12.92 -16.83
C SER A 299 0.46 12.35 -15.52
N ASN A 300 -0.67 12.89 -15.04
CA ASN A 300 -1.25 12.42 -13.78
C ASN A 300 -1.78 10.98 -13.91
N PRO A 301 -1.84 10.24 -12.78
CA PRO A 301 -1.35 10.63 -11.45
C PRO A 301 0.18 10.58 -11.31
N GLY A 302 0.93 10.02 -12.26
CA GLY A 302 2.40 10.03 -12.25
C GLY A 302 3.02 8.97 -11.33
N ALA A 303 2.32 7.87 -11.06
CA ALA A 303 2.58 6.99 -9.92
C ALA A 303 3.49 5.79 -10.25
N GLY A 304 3.93 5.09 -9.20
CA GLY A 304 4.60 3.80 -9.35
C GLY A 304 3.61 2.75 -9.81
N VAL A 305 2.57 2.53 -9.00
CA VAL A 305 1.42 1.69 -9.35
C VAL A 305 0.13 2.42 -9.10
N ASP A 306 -0.76 2.32 -10.07
CA ASP A 306 -2.13 2.81 -10.00
C ASP A 306 -3.11 1.63 -10.08
N LEU A 307 -3.99 1.54 -9.07
CA LEU A 307 -5.10 0.61 -9.01
C LEU A 307 -6.39 1.43 -9.14
N GLU A 308 -6.69 1.80 -10.38
CA GLU A 308 -7.91 2.51 -10.79
C GLU A 308 -8.82 1.52 -11.54
N PRO A 309 -9.69 0.75 -10.87
CA PRO A 309 -10.63 -0.10 -11.57
C PRO A 309 -11.63 0.80 -12.31
N GLN A 310 -11.57 0.79 -13.64
CA GLN A 310 -12.45 1.55 -14.52
C GLN A 310 -13.77 0.77 -14.65
N ASP A 311 -14.11 0.28 -15.84
CA ASP A 311 -15.25 -0.64 -16.05
C ASP A 311 -14.91 -2.11 -15.67
N GLY A 312 -14.02 -2.30 -14.69
CA GLY A 312 -13.44 -3.58 -14.30
C GLY A 312 -13.36 -3.78 -12.78
N PHE A 313 -12.90 -4.96 -12.36
CA PHE A 313 -12.65 -5.29 -10.96
C PHE A 313 -11.16 -5.53 -10.74
N VAL A 314 -10.61 -5.06 -9.62
CA VAL A 314 -9.21 -5.32 -9.25
C VAL A 314 -9.16 -6.17 -7.97
N ALA A 315 -9.07 -7.48 -8.16
CA ALA A 315 -9.19 -8.47 -7.10
C ALA A 315 -7.95 -9.38 -7.00
N ASN A 316 -7.66 -9.87 -5.79
CA ASN A 316 -6.61 -10.86 -5.54
C ASN A 316 -5.21 -10.42 -6.05
N VAL A 317 -4.86 -9.15 -5.84
CA VAL A 317 -3.60 -8.55 -6.30
C VAL A 317 -2.53 -8.66 -5.22
N ARG A 318 -1.29 -9.00 -5.60
CA ARG A 318 -0.17 -9.14 -4.66
C ARG A 318 1.14 -8.55 -5.18
N PHE A 319 1.82 -7.78 -4.34
CA PHE A 319 3.19 -7.30 -4.55
C PHE A 319 4.10 -7.88 -3.48
N ASP A 320 5.14 -8.64 -3.86
CA ASP A 320 6.12 -9.26 -2.97
C ASP A 320 7.52 -8.68 -3.22
N ASN A 321 8.14 -8.08 -2.19
CA ASN A 321 9.50 -7.52 -2.28
C ASN A 321 9.65 -6.48 -3.41
N CYS A 322 8.66 -5.60 -3.56
CA CYS A 322 8.63 -4.57 -4.60
C CYS A 322 9.12 -3.21 -4.09
N ARG A 323 9.47 -2.32 -5.03
CA ARG A 323 9.95 -0.96 -4.77
C ARG A 323 9.12 0.07 -5.53
N PHE A 324 8.69 1.12 -4.83
CA PHE A 324 7.90 2.23 -5.37
C PHE A 324 8.54 3.54 -4.91
N VAL A 325 9.58 4.00 -5.60
CA VAL A 325 10.52 5.02 -5.11
C VAL A 325 10.57 6.21 -6.05
N ASP A 326 10.51 7.41 -5.47
CA ASP A 326 10.81 8.68 -6.18
C ASP A 326 10.00 8.87 -7.48
N ASN A 327 8.74 8.46 -7.45
CA ASN A 327 7.79 8.83 -8.49
C ASN A 327 7.41 10.31 -8.32
N ALA A 328 7.09 10.97 -9.44
CA ALA A 328 6.60 12.35 -9.42
C ALA A 328 5.22 12.45 -8.76
N GLY A 329 4.37 11.48 -9.06
CA GLY A 329 3.14 11.14 -8.34
C GLY A 329 3.36 10.21 -7.16
N GLN A 330 2.33 9.47 -6.77
CA GLN A 330 2.41 8.61 -5.59
C GLN A 330 3.25 7.35 -5.83
N GLY A 331 3.78 6.74 -4.76
CA GLY A 331 4.35 5.39 -4.86
C GLY A 331 3.27 4.36 -5.26
N ILE A 332 2.13 4.44 -4.59
CA ILE A 332 0.93 3.62 -4.83
C ILE A 332 -0.29 4.54 -4.79
N VAL A 333 -1.18 4.46 -5.78
CA VAL A 333 -2.50 5.12 -5.75
C VAL A 333 -3.62 4.12 -6.00
N ALA A 334 -4.71 4.27 -5.27
CA ALA A 334 -5.93 3.49 -5.40
C ALA A 334 -7.12 4.32 -4.92
N ASP A 335 -7.67 5.16 -5.80
CA ASP A 335 -8.68 6.14 -5.43
C ASP A 335 -10.14 5.69 -5.68
N ARG A 336 -11.04 6.30 -4.91
CA ARG A 336 -12.50 6.17 -4.95
C ARG A 336 -13.09 7.54 -4.59
N PRO A 337 -13.10 8.50 -5.53
CA PRO A 337 -13.39 9.90 -5.22
C PRO A 337 -14.80 10.11 -4.65
N ASN A 338 -15.76 9.26 -5.03
CA ASN A 338 -17.07 9.20 -4.38
C ASN A 338 -17.22 7.90 -3.56
N PRO A 339 -17.28 7.95 -2.21
CA PRO A 339 -17.48 6.78 -1.38
C PRO A 339 -18.87 6.14 -1.51
N ALA A 340 -19.84 6.80 -2.18
CA ALA A 340 -21.14 6.21 -2.52
C ALA A 340 -21.06 5.24 -3.72
N ASN A 341 -20.07 5.39 -4.62
CA ASN A 341 -19.81 4.40 -5.69
C ASN A 341 -19.49 3.04 -5.04
N PRO A 342 -19.87 1.89 -5.62
CA PRO A 342 -19.55 0.58 -5.05
C PRO A 342 -18.04 0.34 -4.95
N PRO A 343 -17.57 -0.53 -4.03
CA PRO A 343 -16.21 -1.03 -4.03
C PRO A 343 -15.84 -1.70 -5.35
N THR A 344 -14.66 -1.40 -5.90
CA THR A 344 -14.13 -2.03 -7.12
C THR A 344 -12.78 -2.73 -6.91
N THR A 345 -12.29 -2.77 -5.66
CA THR A 345 -11.09 -3.53 -5.24
C THR A 345 -11.38 -4.58 -4.16
N LYS A 346 -10.63 -5.69 -4.15
CA LYS A 346 -10.66 -6.68 -3.04
C LYS A 346 -9.36 -7.46 -2.91
N ASN A 347 -8.93 -7.74 -1.67
CA ASN A 347 -7.77 -8.59 -1.38
C ASN A 347 -6.49 -8.14 -2.11
N VAL A 348 -6.10 -6.88 -1.89
CA VAL A 348 -4.86 -6.29 -2.41
C VAL A 348 -3.80 -6.35 -1.31
N VAL A 349 -2.64 -6.97 -1.60
CA VAL A 349 -1.59 -7.21 -0.60
C VAL A 349 -0.24 -6.71 -1.05
N PHE A 350 0.39 -5.82 -0.27
CA PHE A 350 1.78 -5.40 -0.45
C PHE A 350 2.63 -6.00 0.69
N ALA A 351 3.64 -6.78 0.34
CA ALA A 351 4.44 -7.55 1.30
C ALA A 351 5.94 -7.26 1.13
N ASN A 352 6.64 -7.10 2.26
CA ASN A 352 8.10 -6.91 2.34
C ASN A 352 8.64 -5.78 1.43
N SER A 353 7.82 -4.78 1.14
CA SER A 353 8.08 -3.80 0.08
C SER A 353 8.59 -2.45 0.62
N LEU A 354 9.09 -1.59 -0.27
CA LEU A 354 9.53 -0.23 0.04
C LEU A 354 8.75 0.78 -0.81
N VAL A 355 8.12 1.75 -0.14
CA VAL A 355 7.39 2.86 -0.75
C VAL A 355 8.05 4.16 -0.28
N TRP A 356 8.50 5.03 -1.20
CA TRP A 356 9.26 6.25 -0.86
C TRP A 356 8.78 7.45 -1.69
N GLY A 357 8.01 8.33 -1.08
CA GLY A 357 7.48 9.56 -1.69
C GLY A 357 8.29 10.80 -1.29
N VAL A 358 8.73 11.58 -2.29
CA VAL A 358 9.63 12.74 -2.09
C VAL A 358 9.07 14.04 -2.69
N SER A 359 8.23 13.96 -3.73
CA SER A 359 7.49 15.09 -4.31
C SER A 359 5.97 14.97 -4.18
N ASN A 360 5.48 13.82 -3.70
CA ASN A 360 4.07 13.51 -3.54
C ASN A 360 3.91 12.40 -2.48
N TRP A 361 2.67 12.09 -2.10
CA TRP A 361 2.34 11.09 -1.08
C TRP A 361 2.97 9.72 -1.39
N SER A 362 3.50 9.05 -0.37
CA SER A 362 4.08 7.71 -0.55
C SER A 362 3.01 6.72 -1.01
N ALA A 363 1.82 6.75 -0.40
CA ALA A 363 0.66 6.03 -0.90
C ALA A 363 -0.63 6.79 -0.63
N TRP A 364 -1.56 6.74 -1.59
CA TRP A 364 -2.93 7.25 -1.50
C TRP A 364 -3.90 6.09 -1.70
N VAL A 365 -4.66 5.73 -0.66
CA VAL A 365 -5.57 4.57 -0.72
C VAL A 365 -6.90 4.92 -0.08
N THR A 366 -7.96 5.03 -0.88
CA THR A 366 -9.35 5.24 -0.40
C THR A 366 -10.26 4.04 -0.75
N GLN A 367 -9.79 3.18 -1.66
CA GLN A 367 -10.38 1.88 -2.00
C GLN A 367 -10.18 0.81 -0.87
N PRO A 368 -11.11 -0.16 -0.72
CA PRO A 368 -11.06 -1.16 0.36
C PRO A 368 -10.27 -2.43 0.03
N GLY A 369 -10.04 -3.25 1.06
CA GLY A 369 -9.43 -4.58 0.94
C GLY A 369 -7.91 -4.60 0.90
N PHE A 370 -7.24 -3.53 1.33
CA PHE A 370 -5.78 -3.36 1.31
C PHE A 370 -5.12 -3.88 2.59
N LEU A 371 -4.10 -4.73 2.42
CA LEU A 371 -3.22 -5.23 3.48
C LEU A 371 -1.76 -4.96 3.16
N PHE A 372 -1.09 -4.19 4.00
CA PHE A 372 0.34 -3.97 3.98
C PHE A 372 1.01 -4.85 5.04
N LYS A 373 2.03 -5.63 4.65
CA LYS A 373 2.77 -6.53 5.54
C LYS A 373 4.27 -6.28 5.42
N ASN A 374 4.96 -6.03 6.52
CA ASN A 374 6.41 -5.78 6.58
C ASN A 374 6.87 -4.69 5.58
N THR A 375 6.01 -3.72 5.28
CA THR A 375 6.26 -2.68 4.29
C THR A 375 6.83 -1.43 4.97
N ARG A 376 7.78 -0.77 4.30
CA ARG A 376 8.36 0.50 4.74
C ARG A 376 7.78 1.64 3.92
N PHE A 377 7.22 2.63 4.60
CA PHE A 377 6.76 3.89 4.03
C PHE A 377 7.74 4.98 4.46
N TYR A 378 8.43 5.56 3.49
CA TYR A 378 9.31 6.70 3.67
C TYR A 378 8.66 7.94 3.07
N GLY A 379 8.13 8.80 3.94
CA GLY A 379 7.15 9.83 3.59
C GLY A 379 5.72 9.42 3.93
N ALA A 380 4.79 10.34 3.68
CA ALA A 380 3.41 10.24 4.16
C ALA A 380 2.58 9.16 3.44
N PHE A 381 1.98 8.24 4.21
CA PHE A 381 0.81 7.47 3.78
C PHE A 381 -0.46 8.32 4.02
N VAL A 382 -1.37 8.40 3.04
CA VAL A 382 -2.61 9.19 3.17
C VAL A 382 -3.91 8.39 3.03
N HIS A 383 -4.92 8.87 3.74
CA HIS A 383 -6.29 8.37 3.83
C HIS A 383 -6.45 6.98 4.49
N GLY A 384 -6.58 5.91 3.72
CA GLY A 384 -7.35 4.73 4.13
C GLY A 384 -8.82 4.86 3.73
N CYS A 385 -9.58 3.76 3.85
CA CYS A 385 -10.92 3.64 3.27
C CYS A 385 -12.08 3.72 4.28
N LYS A 386 -13.25 4.19 3.80
CA LYS A 386 -14.55 4.11 4.52
C LYS A 386 -15.11 2.69 4.42
N ALA A 387 -14.44 1.73 5.05
CA ALA A 387 -14.80 0.32 4.98
C ALA A 387 -16.16 -0.01 5.62
N ALA A 388 -16.90 -0.93 5.00
CA ALA A 388 -18.14 -1.49 5.56
C ALA A 388 -17.85 -2.47 6.70
N THR A 389 -16.76 -3.25 6.60
CA THR A 389 -16.33 -4.21 7.62
C THR A 389 -14.85 -4.02 8.01
N PRO A 390 -14.40 -4.47 9.20
CA PRO A 390 -12.99 -4.45 9.57
C PRO A 390 -12.06 -5.30 8.67
N ALA A 391 -12.61 -6.23 7.87
CA ALA A 391 -11.81 -7.01 6.92
C ALA A 391 -11.47 -6.20 5.66
N ASP A 392 -12.37 -5.30 5.28
CA ASP A 392 -12.27 -4.40 4.12
C ASP A 392 -11.49 -3.11 4.43
N ALA A 393 -11.26 -2.82 5.72
CA ALA A 393 -10.44 -1.71 6.16
C ALA A 393 -9.00 -1.82 5.64
N THR A 394 -8.32 -0.68 5.54
CA THR A 394 -6.87 -0.61 5.30
C THR A 394 -6.13 -1.15 6.52
N ARG A 395 -5.25 -2.14 6.32
CA ARG A 395 -4.59 -2.88 7.42
C ARG A 395 -3.08 -2.92 7.25
N PHE A 396 -2.36 -2.81 8.36
CA PHE A 396 -0.89 -2.82 8.42
C PHE A 396 -0.40 -3.83 9.45
N VAL A 397 0.56 -4.67 9.07
CA VAL A 397 1.18 -5.68 9.94
C VAL A 397 2.70 -5.58 9.80
N GLY A 398 3.43 -5.37 10.89
CA GLY A 398 4.90 -5.27 10.88
C GLY A 398 5.46 -4.11 10.05
N CYS A 399 4.65 -3.10 9.73
CA CYS A 399 5.04 -2.00 8.85
C CYS A 399 5.82 -0.90 9.60
N THR A 400 6.68 -0.17 8.89
CA THR A 400 7.39 1.00 9.42
C THR A 400 7.00 2.24 8.62
N PHE A 401 6.67 3.31 9.33
CA PHE A 401 6.44 4.65 8.80
C PHE A 401 7.57 5.54 9.32
N GLU A 402 8.27 6.22 8.43
CA GLU A 402 9.45 7.04 8.73
C GLU A 402 9.50 8.20 7.73
N ASP A 403 10.03 9.34 8.12
CA ASP A 403 10.20 10.54 7.30
C ASP A 403 11.60 10.62 6.66
N ARG A 404 12.13 9.46 6.27
CA ARG A 404 13.51 9.28 5.84
C ARG A 404 13.82 10.08 4.56
N PRO A 405 14.84 10.95 4.54
CA PRO A 405 15.21 11.70 3.35
C PRO A 405 15.84 10.81 2.26
N TYR A 406 15.50 11.08 1.01
CA TYR A 406 16.02 10.40 -0.17
C TYR A 406 17.05 11.28 -0.87
N HIS A 407 18.31 10.85 -0.93
CA HIS A 407 19.42 11.61 -1.55
C HIS A 407 19.51 13.09 -1.11
N GLY A 408 19.18 13.38 0.16
CA GLY A 408 19.15 14.74 0.72
C GLY A 408 17.82 15.48 0.59
N GLN A 409 16.91 15.03 -0.28
CA GLN A 409 15.54 15.54 -0.34
C GLN A 409 14.71 15.01 0.84
N ALA A 410 13.98 15.89 1.52
CA ALA A 410 13.07 15.52 2.59
C ALA A 410 11.95 14.59 2.09
N ALA A 411 11.47 13.71 2.96
CA ALA A 411 10.30 12.87 2.66
C ALA A 411 9.03 13.72 2.59
N TYR A 412 8.14 13.43 1.64
CA TYR A 412 6.98 14.28 1.38
C TYR A 412 5.89 14.14 2.44
N GLY A 413 5.27 15.27 2.80
CA GLY A 413 4.09 15.38 3.65
C GLY A 413 4.38 15.69 5.12
N PRO A 414 3.50 16.41 5.84
CA PRO A 414 3.75 16.89 7.20
C PRO A 414 3.65 15.82 8.30
N PHE A 415 3.10 14.64 7.98
CA PHE A 415 2.96 13.50 8.89
C PHE A 415 3.39 12.20 8.21
N THR A 416 3.95 11.23 8.95
CA THR A 416 4.23 9.89 8.37
C THR A 416 2.94 9.11 8.04
N LEU A 417 1.84 9.40 8.76
CA LEU A 417 0.48 8.93 8.46
C LEU A 417 -0.52 10.10 8.54
N HIS A 418 -1.32 10.30 7.50
CA HIS A 418 -2.37 11.33 7.46
C HIS A 418 -3.71 10.76 6.97
N SER A 419 -4.64 10.53 7.89
CA SER A 419 -6.03 10.12 7.62
C SER A 419 -6.99 11.13 8.24
N ASP A 420 -7.54 12.06 7.46
CA ASP A 420 -8.55 13.00 7.94
C ASP A 420 -9.95 12.64 7.41
N GLY A 421 -10.84 12.17 8.30
CA GLY A 421 -12.24 11.84 7.98
C GLY A 421 -12.44 10.72 6.94
N ALA A 422 -11.37 10.06 6.51
CA ALA A 422 -11.35 9.14 5.36
C ALA A 422 -11.48 7.66 5.75
N ALA A 423 -10.96 7.25 6.91
CA ALA A 423 -10.84 5.85 7.28
C ALA A 423 -11.84 5.37 8.33
N ARG A 424 -12.30 4.13 8.19
CA ARG A 424 -13.09 3.38 9.19
C ARG A 424 -12.41 2.06 9.53
N ALA A 425 -12.22 1.78 10.83
CA ALA A 425 -11.63 0.54 11.36
C ALA A 425 -10.19 0.23 10.87
N MET A 426 -9.47 1.23 10.35
CA MET A 426 -8.07 1.10 9.91
C MET A 426 -7.19 0.61 11.07
N SER A 427 -6.31 -0.36 10.81
CA SER A 427 -5.61 -1.07 11.88
C SER A 427 -4.13 -1.32 11.65
N PHE A 428 -3.37 -1.27 12.73
CA PHE A 428 -1.91 -1.38 12.78
C PHE A 428 -1.53 -2.44 13.82
N VAL A 429 -0.79 -3.44 13.40
CA VAL A 429 -0.36 -4.56 14.26
C VAL A 429 1.16 -4.70 14.16
N ASP A 430 1.84 -4.67 15.30
CA ASP A 430 3.31 -4.77 15.39
C ASP A 430 4.04 -3.70 14.54
N CYS A 431 3.43 -2.52 14.37
CA CYS A 431 3.93 -1.44 13.50
C CYS A 431 4.79 -0.41 14.25
N ARG A 432 5.66 0.30 13.52
CA ARG A 432 6.58 1.32 14.03
C ARG A 432 6.38 2.65 13.30
N PHE A 433 6.30 3.74 14.06
CA PHE A 433 6.27 5.11 13.56
C PHE A 433 7.53 5.83 14.05
N VAL A 434 8.25 6.50 13.16
CA VAL A 434 9.51 7.21 13.46
C VAL A 434 9.46 8.60 12.85
N GLY A 435 9.65 9.63 13.66
CA GLY A 435 9.69 11.02 13.22
C GLY A 435 11.07 11.59 13.52
N THR A 436 11.77 12.03 12.49
CA THR A 436 13.09 12.68 12.56
C THR A 436 12.98 14.19 12.27
N HIS A 437 11.98 14.61 11.48
CA HIS A 437 11.73 15.97 11.00
C HIS A 437 10.23 16.31 10.91
N ASN A 438 9.39 15.36 10.53
CA ASN A 438 7.94 15.47 10.35
C ASN A 438 7.22 14.85 11.56
N TYR A 439 5.98 15.28 11.82
CA TYR A 439 5.16 14.67 12.86
C TYR A 439 4.80 13.21 12.54
N LEU A 440 4.40 12.43 13.53
CA LEU A 440 4.11 11.01 13.33
C LEU A 440 2.76 10.83 12.61
N MET A 441 1.70 11.47 13.12
CA MET A 441 0.34 11.06 12.79
C MET A 441 -0.67 12.20 12.89
N HIS A 442 -1.50 12.30 11.84
CA HIS A 442 -2.78 13.00 11.87
C HIS A 442 -3.88 12.01 11.50
N ALA A 443 -4.65 11.55 12.49
CA ALA A 443 -5.63 10.48 12.33
C ALA A 443 -6.97 10.86 12.97
N ILE A 444 -7.97 11.11 12.12
CA ILE A 444 -9.35 11.43 12.45
C ILE A 444 -10.26 10.38 11.78
N PRO A 445 -11.08 9.64 12.55
CA PRO A 445 -11.92 8.58 11.98
C PRO A 445 -13.06 9.17 11.14
N ALA A 446 -13.54 8.42 10.16
CA ALA A 446 -14.62 8.84 9.25
C ALA A 446 -15.96 9.12 9.94
N ALA A 447 -16.16 8.59 11.15
CA ALA A 447 -17.25 8.91 12.06
C ALA A 447 -16.76 8.79 13.51
N THR A 448 -17.43 9.46 14.45
CA THR A 448 -17.08 9.44 15.88
C THR A 448 -17.65 8.23 16.63
N ASP A 449 -17.89 7.11 15.93
CA ASP A 449 -18.43 5.88 16.51
C ASP A 449 -17.32 4.85 16.83
N THR A 450 -17.66 3.86 17.66
CA THR A 450 -16.72 2.82 18.12
C THR A 450 -16.28 1.84 17.03
N ALA A 451 -17.01 1.78 15.90
CA ALA A 451 -16.70 0.94 14.75
C ALA A 451 -15.83 1.65 13.70
N SER A 452 -15.55 2.94 13.89
CA SER A 452 -14.74 3.77 13.02
C SER A 452 -13.33 4.06 13.58
N LEU A 453 -13.13 3.82 14.88
CA LEU A 453 -11.85 4.02 15.58
C LEU A 453 -10.68 3.26 14.90
N PHE A 454 -9.50 3.88 14.95
CA PHE A 454 -8.24 3.24 14.58
C PHE A 454 -7.87 2.17 15.61
N HIS A 455 -7.39 1.02 15.15
CA HIS A 455 -6.96 -0.08 16.02
C HIS A 455 -5.45 -0.24 16.03
N LEU A 456 -4.81 0.02 17.17
CA LEU A 456 -3.36 -0.10 17.32
C LEU A 456 -3.02 -1.25 18.28
N ARG A 457 -2.29 -2.24 17.77
CA ARG A 457 -1.82 -3.38 18.55
C ARG A 457 -0.30 -3.46 18.50
N ASN A 458 0.35 -3.58 19.67
CA ASN A 458 1.81 -3.74 19.78
C ASN A 458 2.63 -2.66 19.04
N CYS A 459 2.12 -1.45 18.90
CA CYS A 459 2.75 -0.42 18.08
C CYS A 459 3.84 0.35 18.87
N THR A 460 4.87 0.84 18.18
CA THR A 460 5.89 1.72 18.78
C THR A 460 5.96 3.05 18.03
N PHE A 461 5.86 4.14 18.79
CA PHE A 461 6.04 5.51 18.31
C PHE A 461 7.38 6.04 18.82
N LEU A 462 8.22 6.53 17.91
CA LEU A 462 9.54 7.07 18.23
C LEU A 462 9.65 8.52 17.78
N PHE A 463 9.82 9.41 18.75
CA PHE A 463 10.22 10.79 18.50
C PHE A 463 11.75 10.83 18.45
N ASP A 464 12.31 10.90 17.26
CA ASP A 464 13.76 10.88 16.97
C ASP A 464 14.27 12.25 16.50
N TYR A 465 13.57 13.30 16.93
CA TYR A 465 13.76 14.68 16.51
C TYR A 465 15.10 15.27 16.97
N THR A 466 15.91 15.72 16.02
CA THR A 466 17.14 16.51 16.28
C THR A 466 16.86 18.02 16.32
N GLN A 467 15.78 18.45 15.66
CA GLN A 467 15.24 19.81 15.65
C GLN A 467 13.73 19.78 15.96
N PRO A 468 13.08 20.90 16.32
CA PRO A 468 11.62 20.95 16.41
C PRO A 468 10.98 20.53 15.06
N PRO A 469 9.99 19.62 15.05
CA PRO A 469 9.29 19.25 13.83
C PRO A 469 8.51 20.43 13.23
N GLN A 470 8.34 20.45 11.91
CA GLN A 470 7.69 21.55 11.22
C GLN A 470 6.16 21.40 11.19
N GLY A 471 5.42 22.40 11.68
CA GLY A 471 3.97 22.49 11.51
C GLY A 471 3.12 22.21 12.76
N SER A 472 2.25 21.19 12.68
CA SER A 472 1.16 20.94 13.64
C SER A 472 1.35 19.69 14.49
N TYR A 473 0.95 19.76 15.75
CA TYR A 473 0.98 18.65 16.72
C TYR A 473 0.29 17.35 16.25
N ASP A 474 0.73 16.23 16.81
CA ASP A 474 0.20 14.89 16.51
C ASP A 474 -1.27 14.73 16.97
N LYS A 475 -2.10 14.06 16.16
CA LYS A 475 -3.53 13.84 16.42
C LYS A 475 -3.93 12.40 16.16
N LEU A 476 -4.67 11.81 17.10
CA LEU A 476 -5.30 10.50 16.97
C LEU A 476 -6.68 10.52 17.67
N LEU A 477 -7.69 11.04 16.98
CA LEU A 477 -8.97 11.46 17.58
C LEU A 477 -9.99 10.32 17.77
N GLY A 478 -9.58 9.07 17.60
CA GLY A 478 -10.44 7.90 17.78
C GLY A 478 -9.64 6.61 17.74
N VAL A 479 -9.21 6.08 18.89
CA VAL A 479 -8.27 4.96 18.97
C VAL A 479 -8.62 3.91 20.01
N VAL A 480 -8.38 2.65 19.62
CA VAL A 480 -8.31 1.49 20.48
C VAL A 480 -6.88 0.94 20.50
N PHE A 481 -6.18 1.11 21.63
CA PHE A 481 -4.92 0.45 21.93
C PHE A 481 -5.15 -0.96 22.48
N SER A 482 -4.32 -1.91 22.08
CA SER A 482 -4.30 -3.30 22.56
C SER A 482 -2.90 -3.90 22.49
N GLY A 483 -2.66 -5.04 23.17
CA GLY A 483 -1.29 -5.56 23.29
C GLY A 483 -0.37 -4.52 23.95
N ASN A 484 0.91 -4.46 23.62
CA ASN A 484 1.85 -3.50 24.25
C ASN A 484 2.22 -2.34 23.31
N THR A 485 1.55 -1.20 23.44
CA THR A 485 1.85 0.01 22.66
C THR A 485 2.66 1.02 23.48
N ALA A 486 3.69 1.62 22.87
CA ALA A 486 4.61 2.51 23.57
C ALA A 486 5.07 3.73 22.74
N PHE A 487 5.14 4.89 23.39
CA PHE A 487 5.74 6.13 22.92
C PHE A 487 7.11 6.29 23.58
N LYS A 488 8.19 6.46 22.80
CA LYS A 488 9.57 6.51 23.30
C LYS A 488 10.38 7.56 22.53
N ASN A 489 11.56 7.90 23.05
CA ASN A 489 12.58 8.57 22.24
C ASN A 489 13.13 7.60 21.19
N GLY A 490 13.46 8.13 20.01
CA GLY A 490 14.43 7.51 19.13
C GLY A 490 15.87 7.71 19.65
N PRO A 491 16.85 6.96 19.09
CA PRO A 491 18.24 6.96 19.56
C PRO A 491 19.02 8.25 19.28
N HIS A 492 18.52 9.13 18.40
CA HIS A 492 19.14 10.39 17.99
C HIS A 492 18.40 11.63 18.51
N ARG A 493 17.32 11.48 19.29
CA ARG A 493 16.55 12.64 19.81
C ARG A 493 17.42 13.54 20.68
N THR A 494 17.76 14.70 20.15
CA THR A 494 18.46 15.79 20.84
C THR A 494 17.60 17.04 21.02
N SER A 495 16.47 17.14 20.31
CA SER A 495 15.58 18.30 20.38
C SER A 495 14.94 18.44 21.78
N PRO A 496 15.10 19.60 22.46
CA PRO A 496 14.42 19.92 23.71
C PRO A 496 12.96 20.39 23.49
N HIS A 497 12.43 20.26 22.27
CA HIS A 497 11.04 20.58 21.96
C HIS A 497 10.07 19.67 22.72
N ARG A 498 8.98 20.26 23.24
CA ARG A 498 7.88 19.54 23.90
C ARG A 498 7.02 18.89 22.83
N THR A 499 6.85 17.57 22.89
CA THR A 499 6.03 16.85 21.91
C THR A 499 4.58 16.80 22.37
N ASP A 500 3.69 17.50 21.68
CA ASP A 500 2.27 17.55 21.97
C ASP A 500 1.50 16.51 21.14
N PHE A 501 0.67 15.70 21.80
CA PHE A 501 -0.09 14.61 21.17
C PHE A 501 -1.55 14.61 21.68
N MET A 502 -2.50 14.81 20.77
CA MET A 502 -3.93 14.77 21.06
C MET A 502 -4.49 13.35 20.84
N LEU A 503 -5.09 12.78 21.89
CA LEU A 503 -5.64 11.42 21.91
C LEU A 503 -7.15 11.47 22.21
N GLY A 504 -7.98 10.90 21.34
CA GLY A 504 -9.44 10.96 21.43
C GLY A 504 -10.05 12.27 20.89
N SER A 505 -11.38 12.37 20.87
CA SER A 505 -12.13 13.49 20.31
C SER A 505 -13.05 14.16 21.33
N ALA A 506 -13.14 15.48 21.30
CA ALA A 506 -14.16 16.21 22.05
C ALA A 506 -15.60 15.99 21.57
N ASN A 507 -15.78 15.42 20.38
CA ASN A 507 -17.11 15.23 19.82
C ASN A 507 -17.79 13.95 20.33
N ALA A 508 -17.03 12.94 20.80
CA ALA A 508 -17.61 11.71 21.36
C ALA A 508 -16.78 11.10 22.50
N THR A 509 -17.48 10.54 23.49
CA THR A 509 -16.88 9.75 24.59
C THR A 509 -16.42 8.38 24.10
N GLY A 510 -15.49 7.75 24.83
CA GLY A 510 -14.99 6.41 24.47
C GLY A 510 -14.12 6.37 23.20
N THR A 511 -13.65 7.53 22.74
CA THR A 511 -12.77 7.70 21.57
C THR A 511 -11.29 7.44 21.87
N LEU A 512 -10.94 7.15 23.13
CA LEU A 512 -9.60 6.72 23.56
C LEU A 512 -9.74 5.54 24.51
N VAL A 513 -9.36 4.35 24.05
CA VAL A 513 -9.53 3.08 24.77
C VAL A 513 -8.23 2.29 24.83
N VAL A 514 -7.91 1.74 26.00
CA VAL A 514 -6.84 0.74 26.20
C VAL A 514 -7.51 -0.58 26.60
N ARG A 515 -7.60 -1.52 25.67
CA ARG A 515 -8.25 -2.83 25.90
C ARG A 515 -7.38 -3.74 26.76
N ALA A 516 -8.06 -4.56 27.56
CA ALA A 516 -7.46 -5.65 28.32
C ALA A 516 -7.56 -6.97 27.53
N PRO A 517 -6.47 -7.77 27.42
CA PRO A 517 -5.15 -7.52 27.96
C PRO A 517 -4.35 -6.51 27.11
N GLY A 518 -3.65 -5.59 27.77
CA GLY A 518 -2.83 -4.61 27.05
C GLY A 518 -2.14 -3.57 27.93
N SER A 519 -1.24 -2.81 27.32
CA SER A 519 -0.55 -1.68 27.92
C SER A 519 -0.35 -0.52 26.95
N LEU A 520 -0.45 0.69 27.49
CA LEU A 520 -0.08 1.95 26.85
C LEU A 520 1.02 2.60 27.69
N GLN A 521 2.20 2.81 27.09
CA GLN A 521 3.37 3.32 27.78
C GLN A 521 3.77 4.69 27.21
N LEU A 522 3.65 5.74 28.03
CA LEU A 522 4.05 7.10 27.69
C LEU A 522 5.45 7.33 28.28
N LEU A 523 6.49 7.03 27.49
CA LEU A 523 7.89 6.94 27.97
C LEU A 523 8.82 8.01 27.38
N ALA A 524 8.38 8.76 26.36
CA ALA A 524 9.18 9.81 25.74
C ALA A 524 9.21 11.05 26.65
N PRO A 525 10.33 11.45 27.27
CA PRO A 525 10.37 12.65 28.10
C PRO A 525 10.03 13.91 27.31
N ASN A 526 9.59 14.95 28.03
CA ASN A 526 9.15 16.23 27.48
C ASN A 526 8.00 16.03 26.46
N SER A 527 6.98 15.26 26.85
CA SER A 527 5.81 14.99 26.03
C SER A 527 4.52 15.28 26.81
N TYR A 528 3.55 15.86 26.10
CA TYR A 528 2.26 16.29 26.61
C TYR A 528 1.15 15.54 25.85
N TYR A 529 0.39 14.72 26.57
CA TYR A 529 -0.67 13.88 26.02
C TYR A 529 -2.02 14.41 26.48
N LEU A 530 -2.85 14.87 25.56
CA LEU A 530 -4.19 15.38 25.84
C LEU A 530 -5.22 14.27 25.59
N ALA A 531 -5.80 13.72 26.65
CA ALA A 531 -6.92 12.77 26.60
C ALA A 531 -8.24 13.52 26.37
N ASN A 532 -8.48 13.86 25.10
CA ASN A 532 -9.63 14.61 24.65
C ASN A 532 -10.86 13.66 24.56
N GLY A 533 -11.85 13.83 25.43
CA GLY A 533 -13.11 13.04 25.41
C GLY A 533 -13.15 11.88 26.41
N GLY A 534 -12.12 11.76 27.26
CA GLY A 534 -12.00 10.69 28.25
C GLY A 534 -10.88 9.69 27.91
N LEU A 535 -10.67 8.74 28.81
CA LEU A 535 -9.73 7.63 28.64
C LEU A 535 -10.30 6.38 29.32
N ASP A 536 -10.60 5.35 28.54
CA ASP A 536 -11.06 4.05 29.04
C ASP A 536 -9.89 3.08 29.19
N ILE A 537 -9.65 2.57 30.40
CA ILE A 537 -8.60 1.60 30.70
C ILE A 537 -9.24 0.28 31.12
N GLY A 538 -9.65 -0.52 30.13
CA GLY A 538 -10.12 -1.87 30.29
C GLY A 538 -11.50 -2.01 30.94
N ARG A 539 -12.50 -1.19 30.56
CA ARG A 539 -13.91 -1.35 31.01
C ARG A 539 -14.54 -2.68 30.62
N GLN A 540 -14.16 -3.24 29.48
CA GLN A 540 -14.67 -4.51 28.96
C GLN A 540 -13.50 -5.48 28.69
N PRO A 541 -12.95 -6.14 29.73
CA PRO A 541 -11.89 -7.12 29.55
C PRO A 541 -12.46 -8.40 28.92
N ALA A 542 -11.73 -9.01 27.99
CA ALA A 542 -12.19 -10.23 27.30
C ALA A 542 -12.33 -11.44 28.25
N ARG A 543 -11.59 -11.45 29.36
CA ARG A 543 -11.69 -12.40 30.46
C ARG A 543 -11.57 -11.68 31.80
N SER A 544 -12.17 -12.22 32.85
CA SER A 544 -12.15 -11.66 34.22
C SER A 544 -10.75 -11.48 34.84
N ARG A 545 -9.70 -12.05 34.24
CA ARG A 545 -8.29 -11.91 34.64
C ARG A 545 -7.45 -10.99 33.74
N ASP A 546 -7.98 -10.60 32.58
CA ASP A 546 -7.25 -9.76 31.64
C ASP A 546 -7.21 -8.34 32.19
N SER A 547 -6.07 -7.65 32.07
CA SER A 547 -5.84 -6.31 32.63
C SER A 547 -5.29 -5.34 31.60
N ALA A 548 -5.70 -4.07 31.70
CA ALA A 548 -5.12 -2.97 30.94
C ALA A 548 -4.21 -2.12 31.85
N ILE A 549 -3.08 -1.64 31.32
CA ILE A 549 -2.09 -0.86 32.08
C ILE A 549 -1.75 0.42 31.31
N VAL A 550 -1.97 1.59 31.90
CA VAL A 550 -1.39 2.84 31.40
C VAL A 550 -0.27 3.28 32.32
N THR A 551 0.87 3.68 31.74
CA THR A 551 2.03 4.18 32.50
C THR A 551 2.47 5.52 31.95
N ILE A 552 2.58 6.53 32.82
CA ILE A 552 3.15 7.84 32.55
C ILE A 552 4.55 7.88 33.17
N ALA A 553 5.60 7.99 32.36
CA ALA A 553 6.98 8.04 32.85
C ALA A 553 7.38 9.44 33.35
N ALA A 554 8.62 9.56 33.84
CA ALA A 554 9.20 10.85 34.22
C ALA A 554 9.16 11.86 33.06
N ASN A 555 8.92 13.14 33.37
CA ASN A 555 8.84 14.25 32.42
C ASN A 555 7.80 14.05 31.30
N ASN A 556 6.74 13.27 31.55
CA ASN A 556 5.57 13.13 30.68
C ASN A 556 4.35 13.67 31.41
N THR A 557 3.43 14.32 30.71
CA THR A 557 2.16 14.78 31.27
C THR A 557 0.99 14.15 30.52
N LEU A 558 0.05 13.53 31.24
CA LEU A 558 -1.27 13.17 30.71
C LEU A 558 -2.30 14.15 31.28
N VAL A 559 -3.04 14.84 30.40
CA VAL A 559 -4.09 15.78 30.79
C VAL A 559 -5.46 15.23 30.38
N LEU A 560 -6.37 15.16 31.34
CA LEU A 560 -7.80 15.04 31.10
C LEU A 560 -8.39 16.47 31.16
N ASN A 561 -8.74 17.03 30.01
CA ASN A 561 -9.26 18.40 29.91
C ASN A 561 -10.80 18.43 29.96
N GLU A 562 -11.35 19.58 30.35
CA GLU A 562 -12.78 19.86 30.27
C GLU A 562 -13.27 19.95 28.81
N GLN A 563 -14.57 19.84 28.62
CA GLN A 563 -15.22 20.08 27.33
C GLN A 563 -16.56 20.78 27.53
N ALA A 564 -16.83 21.81 26.71
CA ALA A 564 -18.09 22.55 26.78
C ALA A 564 -19.30 21.59 26.66
N GLY A 565 -20.16 21.60 27.69
CA GLY A 565 -21.36 20.75 27.75
C GLY A 565 -21.12 19.26 27.95
N LYS A 566 -19.90 18.81 28.30
CA LYS A 566 -19.56 17.39 28.50
C LYS A 566 -18.70 17.18 29.74
N THR A 567 -18.71 15.95 30.25
CA THR A 567 -17.87 15.51 31.38
C THR A 567 -16.96 14.36 30.91
N PRO A 568 -15.75 14.66 30.41
CA PRO A 568 -14.78 13.64 30.04
C PRO A 568 -14.45 12.72 31.22
N GLU A 569 -14.53 11.40 31.01
CA GLU A 569 -14.29 10.38 32.04
C GLU A 569 -12.96 9.65 31.81
N LEU A 570 -12.07 9.71 32.79
CA LEU A 570 -11.01 8.71 32.98
C LEU A 570 -11.60 7.53 33.75
N TYR A 571 -11.71 6.37 33.10
CA TYR A 571 -12.23 5.15 33.69
C TYR A 571 -11.14 4.08 33.82
N ILE A 572 -10.98 3.49 35.01
CA ILE A 572 -10.02 2.40 35.25
C ILE A 572 -10.79 1.14 35.66
N GLY A 573 -10.82 0.13 34.79
CA GLY A 573 -11.58 -1.11 35.01
C GLY A 573 -11.04 -2.00 36.14
N PRO A 574 -11.83 -2.96 36.65
CA PRO A 574 -11.56 -3.66 37.92
C PRO A 574 -10.21 -4.36 38.04
N THR A 575 -9.69 -4.89 36.93
CA THR A 575 -8.38 -5.57 36.84
C THR A 575 -7.26 -4.63 36.40
N SER A 576 -7.59 -3.42 35.96
CA SER A 576 -6.71 -2.49 35.26
C SER A 576 -6.03 -1.49 36.19
N ARG A 577 -4.99 -0.83 35.69
CA ARG A 577 -4.27 0.22 36.43
C ARG A 577 -3.79 1.38 35.56
N LEU A 578 -3.82 2.58 36.13
CA LEU A 578 -3.05 3.75 35.68
C LEU A 578 -1.94 3.99 36.70
N VAL A 579 -0.71 4.17 36.23
CA VAL A 579 0.49 4.40 37.05
C VAL A 579 1.19 5.69 36.61
N VAL A 580 1.26 6.66 37.50
CA VAL A 580 2.05 7.89 37.35
C VAL A 580 3.39 7.66 38.06
N LYS A 581 4.48 7.58 37.29
CA LYS A 581 5.83 7.38 37.82
C LYS A 581 6.39 8.66 38.43
N LYS A 582 7.39 8.52 39.30
CA LYS A 582 8.18 9.67 39.81
C LYS A 582 8.59 10.60 38.66
N GLY A 583 8.31 11.90 38.80
CA GLY A 583 8.55 12.93 37.79
C GLY A 583 7.54 12.97 36.63
N GLY A 584 6.61 12.02 36.52
CA GLY A 584 5.49 12.08 35.58
C GLY A 584 4.33 12.89 36.16
N SER A 585 3.43 13.39 35.31
CA SER A 585 2.29 14.21 35.69
C SER A 585 0.97 13.64 35.19
N LEU A 586 -0.04 13.67 36.05
CA LEU A 586 -1.45 13.46 35.71
C LEU A 586 -2.23 14.71 36.12
N GLU A 587 -2.81 15.41 35.15
CA GLU A 587 -3.61 16.62 35.40
C GLU A 587 -5.08 16.34 35.07
N ILE A 588 -5.93 16.45 36.09
CA ILE A 588 -7.37 16.25 36.02
C ILE A 588 -8.02 17.63 36.17
N LEU A 589 -8.48 18.20 35.05
CA LEU A 589 -9.00 19.58 35.01
C LEU A 589 -10.49 19.64 35.38
N ARG A 590 -11.01 20.85 35.61
CA ARG A 590 -12.41 21.11 36.01
C ARG A 590 -13.43 20.38 35.13
N HIS A 591 -14.60 20.07 35.69
CA HIS A 591 -15.70 19.41 34.97
C HIS A 591 -15.36 18.04 34.36
N THR A 592 -14.29 17.39 34.80
CA THR A 592 -13.94 16.01 34.41
C THR A 592 -14.26 15.02 35.53
N LYS A 593 -14.30 13.73 35.18
CA LYS A 593 -14.60 12.63 36.10
C LYS A 593 -13.52 11.55 36.06
N VAL A 594 -13.16 11.01 37.22
CA VAL A 594 -12.25 9.88 37.38
C VAL A 594 -12.97 8.75 38.11
N THR A 595 -13.38 7.71 37.37
CA THR A 595 -14.03 6.51 37.92
C THR A 595 -13.00 5.40 38.08
N ILE A 596 -12.73 5.00 39.32
CA ILE A 596 -11.71 4.00 39.64
C ILE A 596 -12.41 2.72 40.10
N ALA A 597 -12.48 1.69 39.27
CA ALA A 597 -12.88 0.34 39.67
C ALA A 597 -11.67 -0.57 39.94
N GLY A 598 -10.54 -0.30 39.25
CA GLY A 598 -9.23 -0.94 39.46
C GLY A 598 -8.30 -0.08 40.32
N ARG A 599 -7.13 0.31 39.79
CA ARG A 599 -6.10 1.03 40.57
C ARG A 599 -5.56 2.28 39.87
N LEU A 600 -5.66 3.43 40.52
CA LEU A 600 -4.84 4.61 40.21
C LEU A 600 -3.68 4.66 41.21
N VAL A 601 -2.45 4.65 40.71
CA VAL A 601 -1.22 4.73 41.52
C VAL A 601 -0.42 5.95 41.10
N VAL A 602 -0.22 6.89 42.02
CA VAL A 602 0.67 8.04 41.89
C VAL A 602 1.86 7.81 42.81
N GLU A 603 3.05 7.65 42.24
CA GLU A 603 4.28 7.36 43.00
C GLU A 603 4.85 8.61 43.72
N ASP A 604 5.74 8.39 44.69
CA ASP A 604 6.45 9.50 45.37
C ASP A 604 7.26 10.34 44.37
N GLY A 605 7.09 11.66 44.43
CA GLY A 605 7.68 12.61 43.49
C GLY A 605 7.03 12.63 42.10
N ALA A 606 5.89 11.95 41.89
CA ALA A 606 5.03 12.19 40.74
C ALA A 606 4.13 13.41 40.98
N TYR A 607 3.71 14.09 39.92
CA TYR A 607 2.75 15.19 39.95
C TYR A 607 1.33 14.67 39.76
N PHE A 608 0.40 15.13 40.58
CA PHE A 608 -1.02 14.82 40.48
C PHE A 608 -1.83 16.08 40.79
N PHE A 609 -2.19 16.78 39.73
CA PHE A 609 -3.06 17.96 39.81
C PHE A 609 -4.52 17.52 39.69
N LEU A 610 -5.32 17.92 40.67
CA LEU A 610 -6.76 17.72 40.69
C LEU A 610 -7.44 19.07 40.88
N ASP A 611 -8.20 19.50 39.87
CA ASP A 611 -9.01 20.70 39.96
C ASP A 611 -10.17 20.52 40.98
N PRO A 612 -10.51 21.53 41.81
CA PRO A 612 -11.61 21.44 42.76
C PRO A 612 -12.99 21.10 42.15
N GLN A 613 -13.18 21.37 40.85
CA GLN A 613 -14.42 21.07 40.11
C GLN A 613 -14.39 19.69 39.41
N ALA A 614 -13.34 18.89 39.61
CA ALA A 614 -13.26 17.53 39.08
C ALA A 614 -13.75 16.49 40.11
N VAL A 615 -14.41 15.43 39.62
CA VAL A 615 -14.99 14.39 40.48
C VAL A 615 -14.13 13.13 40.45
N VAL A 616 -13.59 12.70 41.58
CA VAL A 616 -12.85 11.43 41.72
C VAL A 616 -13.65 10.44 42.56
N GLN A 617 -14.02 9.30 41.97
CA GLN A 617 -14.90 8.31 42.57
C GLN A 617 -14.31 6.89 42.47
N PRO A 618 -13.78 6.34 43.57
CA PRO A 618 -13.58 4.89 43.71
C PRO A 618 -14.92 4.15 43.69
N THR A 619 -14.95 2.97 43.07
CA THR A 619 -16.14 2.12 42.93
C THR A 619 -15.79 0.65 43.15
N GLY A 620 -16.65 -0.11 43.82
CA GLY A 620 -16.39 -1.51 44.14
C GLY A 620 -15.10 -1.72 44.94
N ARG A 621 -14.10 -2.37 44.34
CA ARG A 621 -12.76 -2.59 44.94
C ARG A 621 -11.71 -1.57 44.47
N GLY A 622 -12.15 -0.48 43.85
CA GLY A 622 -11.30 0.58 43.31
C GLY A 622 -10.39 1.23 44.35
N GLN A 623 -9.14 1.49 43.98
CA GLN A 623 -8.15 2.11 44.87
C GLN A 623 -7.45 3.29 44.19
N LEU A 624 -7.58 4.47 44.81
CA LEU A 624 -6.66 5.58 44.62
C LEU A 624 -5.51 5.42 45.63
N ARG A 625 -4.28 5.32 45.14
CA ARG A 625 -3.07 5.31 45.97
C ARG A 625 -2.18 6.49 45.55
N VAL A 626 -2.08 7.48 46.41
CA VAL A 626 -1.19 8.64 46.22
C VAL A 626 -0.04 8.52 47.22
N GLY A 627 1.19 8.53 46.73
CA GLY A 627 2.39 8.49 47.57
C GLY A 627 2.45 9.70 48.52
N PRO A 628 2.95 9.55 49.76
CA PRO A 628 3.05 10.65 50.72
C PRO A 628 3.89 11.83 50.22
N LYS A 629 4.78 11.63 49.23
CA LYS A 629 5.60 12.67 48.60
C LYS A 629 5.16 12.98 47.17
N ALA A 630 3.93 12.65 46.78
CA ALA A 630 3.37 13.11 45.50
C ALA A 630 3.11 14.63 45.53
N ILE A 631 3.38 15.30 44.42
CA ILE A 631 3.31 16.75 44.27
C ILE A 631 1.92 17.13 43.77
N LYS A 632 1.18 17.93 44.55
CA LYS A 632 -0.25 18.25 44.28
C LYS A 632 -0.46 19.48 43.38
N THR A 633 0.57 19.89 42.63
CA THR A 633 0.52 20.99 41.67
C THR A 633 0.59 20.46 40.25
N LYS A 634 0.32 21.32 39.27
CA LYS A 634 0.70 21.05 37.86
C LYS A 634 2.21 20.88 37.72
N HIS A 635 2.64 20.27 36.63
CA HIS A 635 4.07 20.17 36.32
C HIS A 635 4.60 21.54 35.87
N PRO A 636 5.66 22.10 36.48
CA PRO A 636 6.05 23.51 36.31
C PRO A 636 6.45 23.90 34.89
N THR A 637 6.87 22.95 34.06
CA THR A 637 7.32 23.17 32.68
C THR A 637 6.50 22.44 31.61
N LEU A 638 5.49 21.65 32.00
CA LEU A 638 4.72 20.78 31.09
C LEU A 638 3.21 21.01 31.18
N TYR A 639 2.77 22.10 31.81
CA TYR A 639 1.36 22.45 31.90
C TYR A 639 0.81 23.00 30.57
N SER A 640 -0.50 22.85 30.37
CA SER A 640 -1.20 23.42 29.21
C SER A 640 -1.13 24.95 29.21
N THR A 641 -0.63 25.53 28.12
CA THR A 641 -0.88 26.93 27.76
C THR A 641 -2.19 27.11 26.99
N TYR A 642 -2.83 26.01 26.55
CA TYR A 642 -4.17 26.05 25.99
C TYR A 642 -5.18 26.14 27.13
N TYR A 643 -5.75 27.33 27.29
CA TYR A 643 -6.92 27.70 28.07
C TYR A 643 -7.83 28.58 27.22
#